data_AF-A0A0E0KKF4-F1
#
_entry.id   AF-A0A0E0KKF4-F1
#
_cell.length_a   1.000
_cell.length_b   1.000
_cell.length_c   1.000
_cell.angle_alpha   90.00
_cell.angle_beta   90.00
_cell.angle_gamma   90.00
#
_symmetry.space_group_name_H-M   'P 1'
#
loop_
_entity.id
_entity.type
_entity.pdbx_description
1 polymer ?
#
loop_
_entity_poly.entity_id
_entity_poly.type
_entity_poly.pdbx_seq_one_letter_code
_entity_poly.pdbx_strand_id
1 'polypeptide(L)'
;MISFLHTLLHEHATELVPFCNVRLHHITDSVHLLSTVESDQEGGYPVKIRTEQPKIDGFLSRQEEDVCYMKFDAPCTLHGKPFRTEPEADQGKEKKKQPEAMTVFLCIPVAPGRSRLIWAFPRSVDSWLDNIIPRWLYHIVTNTVFDSDSYLLHIEERNFATVGLDNWHKACYVPTSCDNMVITFRNWFRKYCKHQIGWATPMVNQLPPTPTKDQLMERYWSHVMQCTSCSAALKWMRAMEVALQVASVAIVGFLAVAKGSLVTSVVRRAAAVSAAVLCFAASRWLASFVEKSFYFQEYVHAYKPSSTASLVPWRRQWIGRTDAARWLSMPVSAVAAETPLPRAVNEEEMPATGEERFDWLDQWYPVAPVCDLDKRKPHGKMVMGLSVVAWFDGGGEWRVMDDVCPHRLAPLSEGRVDDKGRLQCAYHGWCFDGRGSCQFIPQAPALGPPVHKNSKACVASYPSVVQNNILWFYPRSEPEYRDVLQRKRPPYIPEIDDPSSIINCGVRDLLYGYELLVENFMDPAHVPYAHRGQFPHVPREEDIGRYRMHWLLSQCRFNFNAQLAALLTRNIDLLSTVEFDKEGGLPIKMNIEELNIAGFHSNPDENWGYFKFIAPVTLIGSPFRAKPAVDQDNNNNNKIEKQQPEVTAVFFCIPVAPGRCRVIWANGYNLDGWFDKITPRWWWHIKTNQVLDSDSSVLHIEERNYAAVGLDNWHKACYVPTSSDNLIITFRKWFKKYSDNQVGWLTPMVNQLPPASTRVEVYERYWSHVMQCTSCSAALKGMRALEVALQVAAVAVVGFLAAGKGTVVTSGVQRAAVVAAAVLCLAASRWLAGFIEKAFYFEDYVLADK
;
A
#
# COMPACT_ATOMS: atom_id res chain seq x y z
N MET A 1 -13.90 34.26 3.61
CA MET A 1 -12.63 33.58 3.92
C MET A 1 -12.49 32.23 3.23
N ILE A 2 -13.40 31.26 3.39
CA ILE A 2 -13.31 29.93 2.73
C ILE A 2 -13.44 30.04 1.20
N SER A 3 -14.45 30.77 0.70
CA SER A 3 -14.57 31.07 -0.74
C SER A 3 -13.37 31.88 -1.25
N PHE A 4 -12.85 32.81 -0.45
CA PHE A 4 -11.64 33.58 -0.78
C PHE A 4 -10.37 32.70 -0.85
N LEU A 5 -10.19 31.73 0.06
CA LEU A 5 -9.10 30.75 0.03
C LEU A 5 -9.22 29.78 -1.15
N HIS A 6 -10.43 29.33 -1.47
CA HIS A 6 -10.68 28.46 -2.62
C HIS A 6 -10.44 29.20 -3.95
N THR A 7 -10.92 30.43 -4.07
CA THR A 7 -10.66 31.30 -5.23
C THR A 7 -9.17 31.65 -5.34
N LEU A 8 -8.49 32.01 -4.26
CA LEU A 8 -7.04 32.26 -4.24
C LEU A 8 -6.23 31.02 -4.67
N LEU A 9 -6.56 29.83 -4.15
CA LEU A 9 -5.87 28.58 -4.51
C LEU A 9 -6.13 28.19 -5.97
N HIS A 10 -7.32 28.47 -6.51
CA HIS A 10 -7.72 28.05 -7.85
C HIS A 10 -7.34 29.07 -8.95
N GLU A 11 -7.30 30.37 -8.64
CA GLU A 11 -6.88 31.44 -9.56
C GLU A 11 -5.37 31.69 -9.55
N HIS A 12 -4.68 31.45 -8.42
CA HIS A 12 -3.24 31.74 -8.32
C HIS A 12 -2.31 30.51 -8.33
N ALA A 13 -2.80 29.27 -8.31
CA ALA A 13 -1.92 28.10 -8.55
C ALA A 13 -1.16 28.20 -9.89
N THR A 14 -1.74 28.92 -10.87
CA THR A 14 -1.19 29.25 -12.19
C THR A 14 -0.12 30.34 -12.19
N GLU A 15 -0.05 31.19 -11.14
CA GLU A 15 0.92 32.31 -11.03
C GLU A 15 1.98 32.08 -9.93
N LEU A 16 1.69 31.23 -8.94
CA LEU A 16 2.50 31.10 -7.72
C LEU A 16 3.72 30.17 -7.89
N VAL A 17 3.67 29.25 -8.85
CA VAL A 17 4.77 28.34 -9.18
C VAL A 17 5.04 28.41 -10.69
N PRO A 18 6.20 28.95 -11.12
CA PRO A 18 6.51 29.08 -12.55
C PRO A 18 6.61 27.75 -13.30
N PHE A 19 6.58 26.61 -12.60
CA PHE A 19 6.59 25.25 -13.15
C PHE A 19 5.21 24.70 -13.54
N CYS A 20 4.10 25.25 -13.01
CA CYS A 20 2.77 24.62 -13.11
C CYS A 20 1.95 24.99 -14.37
N ASN A 21 2.44 25.88 -15.23
CA ASN A 21 1.62 26.49 -16.28
C ASN A 21 2.08 26.10 -17.70
N VAL A 22 1.99 24.81 -18.02
CA VAL A 22 1.85 24.35 -19.40
C VAL A 22 0.35 24.10 -19.65
N ARG A 23 -0.45 25.16 -19.71
CA ARG A 23 -1.80 25.12 -20.27
C ARG A 23 -1.86 25.99 -21.52
N LEU A 24 -1.85 25.30 -22.67
CA LEU A 24 -2.61 25.57 -23.90
C LEU A 24 -3.38 26.91 -23.95
N HIS A 25 -2.69 28.03 -24.15
CA HIS A 25 -3.33 29.27 -24.60
C HIS A 25 -2.85 29.75 -25.98
N HIS A 26 -1.94 29.01 -26.65
CA HIS A 26 -1.40 29.37 -27.97
C HIS A 26 -1.69 28.33 -29.06
N ILE A 27 -2.90 27.79 -29.12
CA ILE A 27 -3.37 27.05 -30.31
C ILE A 27 -4.77 27.51 -30.69
N THR A 28 -4.89 28.77 -31.14
CA THR A 28 -6.04 29.16 -31.97
C THR A 28 -5.66 29.93 -33.23
N ASP A 29 -4.49 30.58 -33.31
CA ASP A 29 -4.16 31.45 -34.46
C ASP A 29 -2.97 30.99 -35.33
N SER A 30 -2.57 29.71 -35.26
CA SER A 30 -1.57 29.13 -36.18
C SER A 30 -1.93 27.71 -36.62
N VAL A 31 -3.20 27.51 -36.98
CA VAL A 31 -3.83 26.21 -37.30
C VAL A 31 -3.39 25.61 -38.66
N HIS A 32 -2.32 26.08 -39.32
CA HIS A 32 -1.94 25.53 -40.62
C HIS A 32 -0.51 25.02 -40.83
N LEU A 33 0.40 25.03 -39.84
CA LEU A 33 1.80 24.58 -40.08
C LEU A 33 2.48 23.75 -38.96
N LEU A 34 1.81 23.43 -37.84
CA LEU A 34 2.40 22.69 -36.71
C LEU A 34 1.72 21.33 -36.42
N SER A 35 1.30 20.60 -37.46
CA SER A 35 0.65 19.29 -37.30
C SER A 35 1.60 18.11 -37.04
N THR A 36 2.84 18.34 -36.59
CA THR A 36 3.89 17.28 -36.58
C THR A 36 4.69 17.14 -35.28
N VAL A 37 4.34 17.81 -34.19
CA VAL A 37 4.96 17.55 -32.88
C VAL A 37 3.94 16.83 -31.98
N GLU A 38 4.09 15.52 -31.84
CA GLU A 38 3.34 14.76 -30.83
C GLU A 38 3.82 15.21 -29.44
N SER A 39 3.12 16.16 -28.82
CA SER A 39 3.24 16.39 -27.38
C SER A 39 2.48 15.30 -26.65
N ASP A 40 3.00 14.83 -25.51
CA ASP A 40 2.25 13.90 -24.67
C ASP A 40 1.05 14.61 -24.00
N GLN A 41 0.16 13.83 -23.37
CA GLN A 41 -1.05 14.38 -22.74
C GLN A 41 -0.76 15.35 -21.58
N GLU A 42 0.45 15.33 -21.03
CA GLU A 42 0.91 16.21 -19.95
C GLU A 42 1.77 17.36 -20.48
N GLY A 43 1.84 17.55 -21.80
CA GLY A 43 2.54 18.65 -22.44
C GLY A 43 4.06 18.48 -22.47
N GLY A 44 4.59 17.26 -22.38
CA GLY A 44 6.00 16.95 -22.60
C GLY A 44 6.40 17.17 -24.06
N TYR A 45 7.53 17.85 -24.27
CA TYR A 45 8.09 18.16 -25.59
C TYR A 45 9.62 18.11 -25.58
N PRO A 46 10.27 18.03 -26.76
CA PRO A 46 11.72 18.07 -26.86
C PRO A 46 12.30 19.41 -26.40
N VAL A 47 13.23 19.37 -25.43
CA VAL A 47 13.97 20.55 -24.96
C VAL A 47 15.45 20.40 -25.29
N LYS A 48 16.02 21.42 -25.96
CA LYS A 48 17.45 21.42 -26.26
C LYS A 48 18.24 22.20 -25.23
N ILE A 49 18.99 21.46 -24.42
CA ILE A 49 19.87 21.99 -23.38
C ILE A 49 21.32 21.79 -23.80
N ARG A 50 22.16 22.81 -23.60
CA ARG A 50 23.61 22.75 -23.81
C ARG A 50 24.30 23.13 -22.50
N THR A 51 25.32 22.36 -22.12
CA THR A 51 26.13 22.63 -20.93
C THR A 51 27.51 23.11 -21.32
N GLU A 52 28.01 24.12 -20.59
CA GLU A 52 29.41 24.53 -20.69
C GLU A 52 30.32 23.50 -20.01
N GLN A 53 31.62 23.54 -20.32
CA GLN A 53 32.57 22.61 -19.71
C GLN A 53 32.61 22.77 -18.18
N PRO A 54 32.48 21.68 -17.40
CA PRO A 54 32.39 21.77 -15.94
C PRO A 54 33.75 22.06 -15.30
N LYS A 55 33.79 23.13 -14.50
CA LYS A 55 34.91 23.54 -13.66
C LYS A 55 34.70 23.06 -12.21
N ILE A 56 35.73 23.17 -11.37
CA ILE A 56 35.63 22.72 -9.96
C ILE A 56 34.59 23.51 -9.16
N ASP A 57 34.38 24.79 -9.50
CA ASP A 57 33.40 25.70 -8.90
C ASP A 57 31.98 25.48 -9.43
N GLY A 58 31.80 24.74 -10.53
CA GLY A 58 30.48 24.41 -11.06
C GLY A 58 30.39 24.45 -12.59
N PHE A 59 29.17 24.63 -13.10
CA PHE A 59 28.90 24.71 -14.54
C PHE A 59 27.59 25.46 -14.86
N LEU A 60 27.50 25.97 -16.09
CA LEU A 60 26.32 26.64 -16.63
C LEU A 60 25.64 25.77 -17.69
N SER A 61 24.31 25.77 -17.67
CA SER A 61 23.44 25.09 -18.61
C SER A 61 22.49 26.10 -19.24
N ARG A 62 22.35 26.07 -20.57
CA ARG A 62 21.49 26.99 -21.32
C ARG A 62 20.54 26.23 -22.23
N GLN A 63 19.31 26.74 -22.35
CA GLN A 63 18.36 26.29 -23.36
C GLN A 63 18.61 27.01 -24.69
N GLU A 64 18.27 26.38 -25.82
CA GLU A 64 18.41 27.01 -27.14
C GLU A 64 17.65 28.37 -27.18
N GLU A 65 18.29 29.38 -27.80
CA GLU A 65 17.96 30.83 -27.77
C GLU A 65 18.46 31.64 -26.55
N ASP A 66 19.22 31.05 -25.61
CA ASP A 66 19.83 31.74 -24.44
C ASP A 66 18.80 32.47 -23.53
N VAL A 67 17.51 32.18 -23.68
CA VAL A 67 16.41 32.81 -22.93
C VAL A 67 16.29 32.25 -21.51
N CYS A 68 16.64 30.98 -21.31
CA CYS A 68 16.61 30.29 -20.02
C CYS A 68 17.97 29.65 -19.70
N TYR A 69 18.40 29.75 -18.44
CA TYR A 69 19.64 29.12 -17.98
C TYR A 69 19.50 28.59 -16.56
N MET A 70 20.28 27.55 -16.26
CA MET A 70 20.46 26.98 -14.93
C MET A 70 21.95 26.84 -14.65
N LYS A 71 22.40 27.35 -13.52
CA LYS A 71 23.79 27.31 -13.06
C LYS A 71 23.88 26.46 -11.80
N PHE A 72 24.81 25.52 -11.80
CA PHE A 72 25.23 24.80 -10.61
C PHE A 72 26.50 25.46 -10.07
N ASP A 73 26.46 25.96 -8.85
CA ASP A 73 27.60 26.46 -8.09
C ASP A 73 27.90 25.50 -6.94
N ALA A 74 29.12 24.95 -6.95
CA ALA A 74 29.57 24.00 -5.96
C ALA A 74 29.57 24.64 -4.54
N PRO A 75 29.27 23.86 -3.49
CA PRO A 75 29.03 22.42 -3.52
C PRO A 75 27.57 22.01 -3.73
N CYS A 76 26.60 22.93 -3.61
CA CYS A 76 25.19 22.54 -3.48
C CYS A 76 24.16 23.55 -4.02
N THR A 77 24.59 24.62 -4.69
CA THR A 77 23.70 25.69 -5.12
C THR A 77 23.29 25.46 -6.57
N LEU A 78 21.99 25.49 -6.84
CA LEU A 78 21.44 25.47 -8.18
C LEU A 78 20.52 26.67 -8.38
N HIS A 79 20.80 27.54 -9.34
CA HIS A 79 19.96 28.71 -9.59
C HIS A 79 19.88 29.10 -11.05
N GLY A 80 18.83 29.82 -11.44
CA GLY A 80 18.65 30.20 -12.82
C GLY A 80 17.35 30.95 -13.12
N LYS A 81 17.19 31.30 -14.39
CA LYS A 81 15.97 31.90 -14.95
C LYS A 81 15.23 30.80 -15.73
N PRO A 82 14.13 30.26 -15.19
CA PRO A 82 13.55 29.04 -15.74
C PRO A 82 12.63 29.28 -16.97
N PHE A 83 11.98 30.45 -17.15
CA PHE A 83 11.00 30.66 -18.26
C PHE A 83 10.84 32.12 -18.70
N ARG A 84 10.48 32.32 -19.98
CA ARG A 84 9.84 33.55 -20.52
C ARG A 84 8.57 33.17 -21.28
N THR A 85 7.48 33.91 -21.05
CA THR A 85 6.33 34.04 -21.97
C THR A 85 6.70 35.01 -23.09
N GLU A 86 6.62 34.60 -24.35
CA GLU A 86 6.85 35.52 -25.47
C GLU A 86 5.85 36.69 -25.44
N PRO A 87 6.24 37.91 -25.85
CA PRO A 87 5.30 39.02 -25.98
C PRO A 87 4.37 38.80 -27.16
N GLU A 88 3.06 38.99 -26.97
CA GLU A 88 2.21 39.41 -28.08
C GLU A 88 2.81 40.69 -28.67
N ALA A 89 2.99 40.70 -29.98
CA ALA A 89 3.46 41.85 -30.73
C ALA A 89 2.37 42.95 -30.75
N ASP A 90 2.14 43.61 -29.62
CA ASP A 90 1.28 44.80 -29.59
C ASP A 90 2.10 45.99 -30.08
N GLN A 91 1.83 46.39 -31.33
CA GLN A 91 2.46 47.52 -31.98
C GLN A 91 2.06 48.82 -31.26
N GLY A 92 2.98 49.40 -30.49
CA GLY A 92 2.97 50.84 -30.22
C GLY A 92 2.69 51.33 -28.80
N LYS A 93 2.79 50.51 -27.74
CA LYS A 93 2.76 51.02 -26.34
C LYS A 93 4.07 50.76 -25.60
N GLU A 94 4.47 51.72 -24.75
CA GLU A 94 5.68 51.64 -23.92
C GLU A 94 5.81 50.28 -23.22
N LYS A 95 6.99 49.65 -23.37
CA LYS A 95 7.32 48.38 -22.71
C LYS A 95 7.29 48.56 -21.20
N LYS A 96 6.19 48.16 -20.53
CA LYS A 96 6.23 47.88 -19.09
C LYS A 96 7.30 46.81 -18.83
N LYS A 97 8.25 47.11 -17.94
CA LYS A 97 9.29 46.17 -17.50
C LYS A 97 8.60 44.92 -16.93
N GLN A 98 8.73 43.77 -17.60
CA GLN A 98 8.07 42.55 -17.16
C GLN A 98 8.76 41.96 -15.91
N PRO A 99 8.02 41.19 -15.09
CA PRO A 99 8.59 40.53 -13.92
C PRO A 99 9.67 39.53 -14.30
N GLU A 100 10.90 39.78 -13.87
CA GLU A 100 11.93 38.74 -13.75
C GLU A 100 11.63 37.83 -12.56
N ALA A 101 11.59 36.52 -12.81
CA ALA A 101 11.54 35.47 -11.81
C ALA A 101 12.84 34.65 -11.85
N MET A 102 13.38 34.33 -10.68
CA MET A 102 14.55 33.47 -10.50
C MET A 102 14.16 32.28 -9.64
N THR A 103 14.84 31.16 -9.84
CA THR A 103 14.78 30.01 -8.95
C THR A 103 16.13 29.78 -8.32
N VAL A 104 16.16 29.52 -7.01
CA VAL A 104 17.35 29.16 -6.24
C VAL A 104 17.03 27.94 -5.38
N PHE A 105 17.85 26.90 -5.49
CA PHE A 105 17.82 25.70 -4.68
C PHE A 105 19.20 25.52 -4.02
N LEU A 106 19.21 25.23 -2.73
CA LEU A 106 20.40 24.81 -1.98
C LEU A 106 20.16 23.36 -1.55
N CYS A 107 20.81 22.42 -2.24
CA CYS A 107 20.67 20.98 -2.05
C CYS A 107 21.76 20.47 -1.09
N ILE A 108 21.60 20.76 0.19
CA ILE A 108 22.65 20.56 1.20
C ILE A 108 22.71 19.08 1.60
N PRO A 109 23.86 18.40 1.44
CA PRO A 109 24.03 17.04 1.97
C PRO A 109 24.09 17.06 3.50
N VAL A 110 23.36 16.17 4.17
CA VAL A 110 23.32 16.09 5.65
C VAL A 110 23.95 14.80 6.17
N ALA A 111 23.59 13.67 5.57
CA ALA A 111 24.15 12.34 5.83
C ALA A 111 23.84 11.44 4.62
N PRO A 112 24.43 10.24 4.51
CA PRO A 112 24.01 9.25 3.51
C PRO A 112 22.47 9.04 3.53
N GLY A 113 21.82 9.15 2.37
CA GLY A 113 20.37 9.06 2.24
C GLY A 113 19.56 10.23 2.81
N ARG A 114 20.21 11.33 3.22
CA ARG A 114 19.55 12.51 3.80
C ARG A 114 20.11 13.81 3.22
N SER A 115 19.22 14.59 2.62
CA SER A 115 19.50 15.95 2.15
C SER A 115 18.58 16.96 2.83
N ARG A 116 19.01 18.23 2.83
CA ARG A 116 18.20 19.37 3.19
C ARG A 116 18.06 20.26 1.97
N LEU A 117 16.83 20.51 1.56
CA LEU A 117 16.52 21.48 0.52
C LEU A 117 16.13 22.82 1.14
N ILE A 118 16.83 23.88 0.75
CA ILE A 118 16.38 25.26 0.97
C ILE A 118 16.09 25.84 -0.40
N TRP A 119 14.93 26.46 -0.59
CA TRP A 119 14.54 27.04 -1.86
C TRP A 119 14.11 28.49 -1.71
N ALA A 120 14.29 29.27 -2.77
CA ALA A 120 13.76 30.60 -2.91
C ALA A 120 13.33 30.84 -4.36
N PHE A 121 12.23 31.56 -4.54
CA PHE A 121 11.73 31.97 -5.85
C PHE A 121 11.67 33.51 -5.92
N PRO A 122 12.81 34.22 -6.03
CA PRO A 122 12.82 35.67 -6.13
C PRO A 122 12.00 36.16 -7.32
N ARG A 123 11.20 37.20 -7.11
CA ARG A 123 10.45 37.89 -8.17
C ARG A 123 10.71 39.38 -8.06
N SER A 124 10.68 40.07 -9.20
CA SER A 124 10.90 41.52 -9.28
C SER A 124 9.62 42.35 -9.24
N VAL A 125 8.46 41.76 -8.95
CA VAL A 125 7.19 42.49 -8.87
C VAL A 125 7.00 43.07 -7.46
N ASP A 126 6.77 44.37 -7.37
CA ASP A 126 6.12 45.02 -6.22
C ASP A 126 4.59 44.93 -6.44
N SER A 127 4.03 43.73 -6.25
CA SER A 127 2.58 43.56 -6.30
C SER A 127 1.98 43.77 -4.91
N TRP A 128 0.93 44.58 -4.80
CA TRP A 128 0.19 44.75 -3.53
C TRP A 128 -0.35 43.41 -2.98
N LEU A 129 -0.54 42.42 -3.86
CA LEU A 129 -0.99 41.06 -3.52
C LEU A 129 0.07 40.30 -2.70
N ASP A 130 1.36 40.47 -2.97
CA ASP A 130 2.43 39.81 -2.20
C ASP A 130 2.47 40.28 -0.73
N ASN A 131 1.92 41.46 -0.44
CA ASN A 131 1.77 41.97 0.94
C ASN A 131 0.54 41.40 1.68
N ILE A 132 -0.41 40.78 0.97
CA ILE A 132 -1.67 40.27 1.54
C ILE A 132 -1.67 38.75 1.64
N ILE A 133 -0.99 38.06 0.73
CA ILE A 133 -0.94 36.60 0.71
C ILE A 133 0.01 36.12 1.83
N PRO A 134 -0.47 35.34 2.81
CA PRO A 134 0.38 34.82 3.86
C PRO A 134 1.46 33.87 3.32
N ARG A 135 2.68 33.98 3.86
CA ARG A 135 3.83 33.15 3.45
C ARG A 135 3.56 31.64 3.45
N TRP A 136 2.78 31.13 4.41
CA TRP A 136 2.44 29.70 4.49
C TRP A 136 1.63 29.20 3.28
N LEU A 137 0.87 30.07 2.60
CA LEU A 137 0.08 29.68 1.43
C LEU A 137 1.01 29.39 0.23
N TYR A 138 2.03 30.23 0.01
CA TYR A 138 3.09 29.96 -0.97
C TYR A 138 3.77 28.62 -0.70
N HIS A 139 4.08 28.33 0.57
CA HIS A 139 4.75 27.10 0.95
C HIS A 139 3.91 25.85 0.65
N ILE A 140 2.59 25.88 0.85
CA ILE A 140 1.73 24.73 0.53
C ILE A 140 1.79 24.39 -0.96
N VAL A 141 1.69 25.40 -1.83
CA VAL A 141 1.74 25.19 -3.29
C VAL A 141 3.12 24.68 -3.73
N THR A 142 4.21 25.19 -3.13
CA THR A 142 5.55 24.67 -3.46
C THR A 142 5.77 23.25 -2.93
N ASN A 143 5.22 22.93 -1.76
CA ASN A 143 5.36 21.59 -1.18
C ASN A 143 4.69 20.54 -2.06
N THR A 144 3.57 20.83 -2.74
CA THR A 144 2.97 19.84 -3.65
C THR A 144 3.88 19.41 -4.80
N VAL A 145 4.81 20.26 -5.22
CA VAL A 145 5.84 19.92 -6.23
C VAL A 145 6.95 19.08 -5.62
N PHE A 146 7.40 19.40 -4.40
CA PHE A 146 8.43 18.57 -3.75
C PHE A 146 7.90 17.21 -3.34
N ASP A 147 6.63 17.14 -2.95
CA ASP A 147 5.96 15.91 -2.58
C ASP A 147 5.86 14.96 -3.78
N SER A 148 5.62 15.47 -5.01
CA SER A 148 5.60 14.62 -6.22
C SER A 148 6.94 13.93 -6.45
N ASP A 149 8.04 14.63 -6.21
CA ASP A 149 9.37 14.13 -6.54
C ASP A 149 9.98 13.28 -5.42
N SER A 150 9.58 13.52 -4.16
CA SER A 150 10.23 12.94 -2.98
C SER A 150 10.29 11.42 -3.00
N TYR A 151 9.18 10.76 -3.34
CA TYR A 151 9.15 9.30 -3.43
C TYR A 151 9.99 8.78 -4.60
N LEU A 152 9.91 9.40 -5.77
CA LEU A 152 10.64 8.98 -6.96
C LEU A 152 12.15 9.09 -6.76
N LEU A 153 12.63 10.21 -6.21
CA LEU A 153 14.04 10.44 -5.90
C LEU A 153 14.58 9.47 -4.85
N HIS A 154 13.75 9.13 -3.86
CA HIS A 154 14.12 8.18 -2.80
C HIS A 154 14.34 6.76 -3.32
N ILE A 155 13.51 6.33 -4.27
CA ILE A 155 13.66 5.04 -4.97
C ILE A 155 14.83 5.08 -5.95
N GLU A 156 14.98 6.17 -6.71
CA GLU A 156 16.10 6.38 -7.64
C GLU A 156 17.47 6.27 -6.93
N GLU A 157 17.63 6.87 -5.74
CA GLU A 157 18.85 6.76 -4.92
C GLU A 157 19.20 5.31 -4.58
N ARG A 158 18.20 4.51 -4.18
CA ARG A 158 18.38 3.10 -3.82
C ARG A 158 18.73 2.25 -5.02
N ASN A 159 18.06 2.47 -6.14
CA ASN A 159 18.35 1.78 -7.39
C ASN A 159 19.75 2.16 -7.93
N PHE A 160 20.25 3.37 -7.66
CA PHE A 160 21.64 3.69 -7.94
C PHE A 160 22.62 3.00 -6.99
N ALA A 161 22.28 2.87 -5.71
CA ALA A 161 23.13 2.20 -4.73
C ALA A 161 23.33 0.72 -5.05
N THR A 162 22.33 0.02 -5.61
CA THR A 162 22.44 -1.40 -6.00
C THR A 162 23.38 -1.62 -7.19
N VAL A 163 23.40 -0.71 -8.18
CA VAL A 163 24.29 -0.81 -9.35
C VAL A 163 25.69 -0.26 -9.07
N GLY A 164 25.80 0.60 -8.06
CA GLY A 164 27.02 1.33 -7.71
C GLY A 164 27.17 2.63 -8.53
N LEU A 165 27.59 3.69 -7.86
CA LEU A 165 27.63 5.04 -8.43
C LEU A 165 28.57 5.17 -9.64
N ASP A 166 29.66 4.39 -9.72
CA ASP A 166 30.55 4.40 -10.89
C ASP A 166 29.92 3.82 -12.15
N ASN A 167 28.90 2.96 -12.00
CA ASN A 167 28.22 2.25 -13.09
C ASN A 167 26.86 2.85 -13.44
N TRP A 168 26.54 4.07 -12.99
CA TRP A 168 25.22 4.68 -13.18
C TRP A 168 24.75 4.71 -14.65
N HIS A 169 25.68 4.89 -15.60
CA HIS A 169 25.41 4.90 -17.04
C HIS A 169 25.04 3.51 -17.64
N LYS A 170 25.25 2.44 -16.87
CA LYS A 170 24.76 1.09 -17.20
C LYS A 170 23.33 0.88 -16.71
N ALA A 171 22.94 1.57 -15.62
CA ALA A 171 21.60 1.51 -15.05
C ALA A 171 20.60 2.40 -15.81
N CYS A 172 21.05 3.54 -16.33
CA CYS A 172 20.20 4.56 -16.95
C CYS A 172 20.45 4.68 -18.46
N TYR A 173 19.40 5.04 -19.19
CA TYR A 173 19.43 5.42 -20.59
C TYR A 173 18.97 6.87 -20.74
N VAL A 174 19.92 7.77 -20.95
CA VAL A 174 19.71 9.24 -21.01
C VAL A 174 20.03 9.78 -22.41
N PRO A 175 19.17 9.55 -23.42
CA PRO A 175 19.52 9.79 -24.82
C PRO A 175 19.23 11.20 -25.33
N THR A 176 18.57 12.04 -24.53
CA THR A 176 18.04 13.33 -25.00
C THR A 176 18.89 14.50 -24.53
N SER A 177 18.80 15.63 -25.22
CA SER A 177 19.46 16.86 -24.77
C SER A 177 18.95 17.35 -23.42
N CYS A 178 17.71 17.01 -23.03
CA CYS A 178 17.17 17.32 -21.70
C CYS A 178 18.03 16.73 -20.57
N ASP A 179 18.74 15.63 -20.84
CA ASP A 179 19.54 14.93 -19.84
C ASP A 179 20.92 15.56 -19.59
N ASN A 180 21.36 16.49 -20.46
CA ASN A 180 22.72 17.02 -20.47
C ASN A 180 23.16 17.62 -19.13
N MET A 181 22.25 18.28 -18.42
CA MET A 181 22.54 18.88 -17.12
C MET A 181 22.83 17.82 -16.05
N VAL A 182 22.03 16.75 -16.00
CA VAL A 182 22.21 15.63 -15.08
C VAL A 182 23.50 14.87 -15.40
N ILE A 183 23.75 14.61 -16.69
CA ILE A 183 25.00 13.98 -17.16
C ILE A 183 26.21 14.82 -16.75
N THR A 184 26.15 16.13 -16.95
CA THR A 184 27.23 17.06 -16.59
C THR A 184 27.47 17.08 -15.08
N PHE A 185 26.41 17.11 -14.26
CA PHE A 185 26.53 17.03 -12.80
C PHE A 185 27.18 15.71 -12.36
N ARG A 186 26.73 14.55 -12.87
CA ARG A 186 27.30 13.25 -12.51
C ARG A 186 28.78 13.14 -12.90
N ASN A 187 29.15 13.66 -14.07
CA ASN A 187 30.55 13.71 -14.51
C ASN A 187 31.40 14.65 -13.65
N TRP A 188 30.86 15.81 -13.27
CA TRP A 188 31.49 16.75 -12.33
C TRP A 188 31.71 16.08 -10.97
N PHE A 189 30.69 15.45 -10.40
CA PHE A 189 30.74 14.79 -9.10
C PHE A 189 31.70 13.60 -9.09
N ARG A 190 31.76 12.84 -10.18
CA ARG A 190 32.79 11.81 -10.40
C ARG A 190 34.20 12.41 -10.41
N LYS A 191 34.43 13.43 -11.25
CA LYS A 191 35.76 14.00 -11.51
C LYS A 191 36.35 14.67 -10.27
N TYR A 192 35.56 15.50 -9.60
CA TYR A 192 36.06 16.34 -8.50
C TYR A 192 35.79 15.74 -7.12
N CYS A 193 34.81 14.84 -6.97
CA CYS A 193 34.41 14.28 -5.67
C CYS A 193 34.51 12.75 -5.59
N LYS A 194 34.89 12.05 -6.67
CA LYS A 194 34.93 10.57 -6.73
C LYS A 194 33.61 9.90 -6.28
N HIS A 195 32.48 10.52 -6.61
CA HIS A 195 31.14 10.10 -6.17
C HIS A 195 30.90 10.11 -4.65
N GLN A 196 31.75 10.79 -3.88
CA GLN A 196 31.69 10.81 -2.43
C GLN A 196 31.57 12.23 -1.90
N ILE A 197 30.85 12.37 -0.81
CA ILE A 197 30.81 13.60 -0.02
C ILE A 197 31.90 13.48 1.05
N GLY A 198 32.77 14.49 1.14
CA GLY A 198 33.76 14.59 2.20
C GLY A 198 33.09 14.98 3.52
N TRP A 199 32.49 14.00 4.21
CA TRP A 199 31.82 14.22 5.48
C TRP A 199 32.81 14.74 6.54
N ALA A 200 32.44 15.80 7.26
CA ALA A 200 33.28 16.37 8.31
C ALA A 200 33.54 15.37 9.45
N THR A 201 32.59 14.47 9.69
CA THR A 201 32.74 13.31 10.58
C THR A 201 32.80 12.06 9.70
N PRO A 202 33.68 11.07 9.96
CA PRO A 202 33.66 9.81 9.23
C PRO A 202 32.28 9.15 9.30
N MET A 203 31.65 8.96 8.13
CA MET A 203 30.37 8.26 8.01
C MET A 203 30.55 7.06 7.09
N VAL A 204 29.93 5.93 7.44
CA VAL A 204 29.80 4.81 6.52
C VAL A 204 28.78 5.23 5.46
N ASN A 205 29.15 5.15 4.17
CA ASN A 205 28.27 5.45 3.04
C ASN A 205 27.23 4.34 2.84
N GLN A 206 26.40 4.10 3.86
CA GLN A 206 25.30 3.15 3.83
C GLN A 206 23.98 3.91 3.95
N LEU A 207 23.04 3.62 3.05
CA LEU A 207 21.71 4.19 3.10
C LEU A 207 20.94 3.67 4.33
N PRO A 208 20.15 4.52 5.01
CA PRO A 208 19.29 4.07 6.09
C PRO A 208 18.19 3.12 5.56
N PRO A 209 17.59 2.30 6.44
CA PRO A 209 16.42 1.50 6.09
C PRO A 209 15.35 2.35 5.40
N THR A 210 14.71 1.78 4.37
CA THR A 210 13.64 2.44 3.61
C THR A 210 12.42 2.64 4.52
N PRO A 211 12.00 3.89 4.80
CA PRO A 211 10.74 4.16 5.52
C PRO A 211 9.54 3.77 4.64
N THR A 212 8.35 3.73 5.24
CA THR A 212 7.12 3.60 4.45
C THR A 212 6.89 4.84 3.58
N LYS A 213 6.14 4.71 2.48
CA LYS A 213 5.82 5.85 1.60
C LYS A 213 5.18 7.00 2.39
N ASP A 214 4.28 6.68 3.33
CA ASP A 214 3.65 7.66 4.21
C ASP A 214 4.65 8.42 5.08
N GLN A 215 5.57 7.70 5.73
CA GLN A 215 6.61 8.31 6.56
C GLN A 215 7.51 9.24 5.74
N LEU A 216 7.83 8.85 4.50
CA LEU A 216 8.63 9.68 3.59
C LEU A 216 7.90 10.96 3.19
N MET A 217 6.59 10.87 2.97
CA MET A 217 5.73 11.94 2.46
C MET A 217 5.10 12.78 3.60
N GLU A 218 5.48 12.54 4.86
CA GLU A 218 4.94 13.26 6.01
C GLU A 218 5.53 14.69 6.08
N ARG A 219 4.70 15.68 5.76
CA ARG A 219 5.03 17.10 5.69
C ARG A 219 5.23 17.75 7.05
N TYR A 220 4.61 17.21 8.09
CA TYR A 220 4.67 17.81 9.41
C TYR A 220 6.11 17.88 9.94
N TRP A 221 6.83 16.75 9.89
CA TRP A 221 8.21 16.65 10.38
C TRP A 221 9.24 17.21 9.39
N SER A 222 9.02 17.00 8.09
CA SER A 222 9.93 17.46 7.04
C SER A 222 9.89 18.97 6.83
N HIS A 223 8.74 19.63 7.10
CA HIS A 223 8.58 21.07 6.89
C HIS A 223 7.85 21.82 8.03
N VAL A 224 6.61 21.44 8.35
CA VAL A 224 5.70 22.32 9.13
C VAL A 224 6.24 22.64 10.52
N MET A 225 6.77 21.65 11.24
CA MET A 225 7.31 21.84 12.58
C MET A 225 8.53 22.78 12.61
N GLN A 226 9.28 22.83 11.50
CA GLN A 226 10.51 23.61 11.37
C GLN A 226 10.23 25.02 10.81
N CYS A 227 9.05 25.23 10.23
CA CYS A 227 8.64 26.51 9.66
C CYS A 227 7.73 27.29 10.62
N THR A 228 8.19 28.47 11.06
CA THR A 228 7.40 29.35 11.95
C THR A 228 6.07 29.81 11.33
N SER A 229 6.03 30.05 10.02
CA SER A 229 4.81 30.49 9.34
C SER A 229 3.78 29.36 9.21
N CYS A 230 4.20 28.17 8.77
CA CYS A 230 3.30 27.03 8.60
C CYS A 230 2.84 26.46 9.96
N SER A 231 3.71 26.38 10.96
CA SER A 231 3.33 25.96 12.31
C SER A 231 2.35 26.93 12.98
N ALA A 232 2.53 28.24 12.80
CA ALA A 232 1.56 29.24 13.28
C ALA A 232 0.21 29.10 12.57
N ALA A 233 0.22 28.94 11.24
CA ALA A 233 -1.00 28.73 10.46
C ALA A 233 -1.74 27.45 10.89
N LEU A 234 -1.03 26.35 11.10
CA LEU A 234 -1.59 25.10 11.61
C LEU A 234 -2.27 25.29 12.98
N LYS A 235 -1.60 25.97 13.92
CA LYS A 235 -2.18 26.28 15.25
C LYS A 235 -3.47 27.09 15.13
N TRP A 236 -3.48 28.13 14.30
CA TRP A 236 -4.66 28.96 14.06
C TRP A 236 -5.81 28.17 13.41
N MET A 237 -5.52 27.34 12.41
CA MET A 237 -6.54 26.53 11.76
C MET A 237 -7.11 25.46 12.67
N ARG A 238 -6.30 24.81 13.52
CA ARG A 238 -6.80 23.89 14.54
C ARG A 238 -7.66 24.61 15.60
N ALA A 239 -7.26 25.81 16.02
CA ALA A 239 -8.09 26.62 16.92
C ALA A 239 -9.43 27.00 16.26
N MET A 240 -9.42 27.36 14.97
CA MET A 240 -10.63 27.68 14.21
C MET A 240 -11.52 26.45 13.95
N GLU A 241 -10.93 25.27 13.71
CA GLU A 241 -11.66 24.00 13.61
C GLU A 241 -12.47 23.75 14.89
N VAL A 242 -11.83 23.87 16.05
CA VAL A 242 -12.48 23.71 17.36
C VAL A 242 -13.50 24.82 17.60
N ALA A 243 -13.18 26.07 17.29
CA ALA A 243 -14.11 27.19 17.47
C ALA A 243 -15.39 27.04 16.63
N LEU A 244 -15.28 26.55 15.39
CA LEU A 244 -16.43 26.27 14.52
C LEU A 244 -17.29 25.12 15.07
N GLN A 245 -16.68 24.09 15.64
CA GLN A 245 -17.41 23.00 16.31
C GLN A 245 -18.14 23.52 17.55
N VAL A 246 -17.47 24.31 18.40
CA VAL A 246 -18.07 24.93 19.58
C VAL A 246 -19.19 25.89 19.18
N ALA A 247 -19.01 26.71 18.15
CA ALA A 247 -20.04 27.60 17.63
C ALA A 247 -21.26 26.83 17.11
N SER A 248 -21.06 25.73 16.37
CA SER A 248 -22.16 24.87 15.92
C SER A 248 -22.97 24.34 17.10
N VAL A 249 -22.31 23.82 18.14
CA VAL A 249 -22.97 23.29 19.33
C VAL A 249 -23.65 24.41 20.13
N ALA A 250 -23.01 25.57 20.27
CA ALA A 250 -23.54 26.71 21.00
C ALA A 250 -24.78 27.31 20.32
N ILE A 251 -24.78 27.45 18.99
CA ILE A 251 -25.96 27.92 18.22
C ILE A 251 -27.13 26.96 18.42
N VAL A 252 -26.87 25.66 18.32
CA VAL A 252 -27.86 24.61 18.55
C VAL A 252 -28.39 24.64 19.99
N GLY A 253 -27.51 24.72 20.99
CA GLY A 253 -27.87 24.80 22.40
C GLY A 253 -28.67 26.04 22.75
N PHE A 254 -28.28 27.20 22.21
CA PHE A 254 -29.01 28.47 22.39
C PHE A 254 -30.44 28.37 21.84
N LEU A 255 -30.62 27.78 20.65
CA LEU A 255 -31.95 27.58 20.08
C LEU A 255 -32.81 26.59 20.89
N ALA A 256 -32.20 25.60 21.53
CA ALA A 256 -32.89 24.64 22.39
C ALA A 256 -33.40 25.28 23.70
N VAL A 257 -32.66 26.25 24.26
CA VAL A 257 -32.96 26.88 25.56
C VAL A 257 -33.73 28.20 25.42
N ALA A 258 -33.67 28.87 24.27
CA ALA A 258 -34.35 30.16 24.04
C ALA A 258 -35.87 30.04 24.25
N LYS A 259 -36.38 30.64 25.33
CA LYS A 259 -37.82 30.78 25.58
C LYS A 259 -38.47 31.54 24.42
N GLY A 260 -39.72 31.19 24.12
CA GLY A 260 -40.43 31.53 22.88
C GLY A 260 -40.64 33.01 22.51
N SER A 261 -39.97 33.98 23.15
CA SER A 261 -40.06 35.41 22.83
C SER A 261 -38.90 35.96 21.98
N LEU A 262 -37.68 35.39 22.02
CA LEU A 262 -36.51 36.02 21.35
C LEU A 262 -36.34 35.67 19.85
N VAL A 263 -36.68 34.45 19.43
CA VAL A 263 -36.57 34.01 18.02
C VAL A 263 -37.87 33.33 17.61
N THR A 264 -38.85 34.13 17.17
CA THR A 264 -40.22 33.68 16.89
C THR A 264 -40.47 33.32 15.43
N SER A 265 -39.74 33.93 14.50
CA SER A 265 -39.87 33.66 13.07
C SER A 265 -39.20 32.35 12.70
N VAL A 266 -39.94 31.47 12.00
CA VAL A 266 -39.44 30.23 11.38
C VAL A 266 -38.22 30.49 10.50
N VAL A 267 -38.20 31.64 9.82
CA VAL A 267 -37.08 32.04 8.94
C VAL A 267 -35.80 32.28 9.73
N ARG A 268 -35.84 33.03 10.84
CA ARG A 268 -34.64 33.31 11.68
C ARG A 268 -34.08 32.03 12.31
N ARG A 269 -34.99 31.13 12.63
CA ARG A 269 -34.76 29.83 13.21
C ARG A 269 -34.09 28.88 12.22
N ALA A 270 -34.64 28.74 11.01
CA ALA A 270 -34.04 28.01 9.91
C ALA A 270 -32.66 28.60 9.51
N ALA A 271 -32.50 29.93 9.56
CA ALA A 271 -31.22 30.59 9.31
C ALA A 271 -30.16 30.24 10.36
N ALA A 272 -30.50 30.26 11.65
CA ALA A 272 -29.57 29.89 12.72
C ALA A 272 -29.15 28.42 12.64
N VAL A 273 -30.07 27.54 12.26
CA VAL A 273 -29.81 26.12 12.02
C VAL A 273 -28.90 25.89 10.83
N SER A 274 -29.18 26.59 9.74
CA SER A 274 -28.32 26.58 8.55
C SER A 274 -26.92 27.07 8.91
N ALA A 275 -26.80 28.11 9.74
CA ALA A 275 -25.52 28.58 10.24
C ALA A 275 -24.78 27.53 11.10
N ALA A 276 -25.47 26.80 11.98
CA ALA A 276 -24.86 25.70 12.74
C ALA A 276 -24.36 24.57 11.82
N VAL A 277 -25.18 24.14 10.86
CA VAL A 277 -24.80 23.12 9.86
C VAL A 277 -23.59 23.59 9.05
N LEU A 278 -23.59 24.86 8.60
CA LEU A 278 -22.47 25.45 7.86
C LEU A 278 -21.20 25.53 8.72
N CYS A 279 -21.29 25.90 10.00
CA CYS A 279 -20.15 25.90 10.93
C CYS A 279 -19.58 24.49 11.08
N PHE A 280 -20.43 23.48 11.27
CA PHE A 280 -19.98 22.09 11.38
C PHE A 280 -19.33 21.60 10.08
N ALA A 281 -19.99 21.83 8.94
CA ALA A 281 -19.46 21.46 7.62
C ALA A 281 -18.12 22.18 7.34
N ALA A 282 -18.01 23.47 7.65
CA ALA A 282 -16.78 24.23 7.55
C ALA A 282 -15.68 23.68 8.45
N SER A 283 -16.00 23.22 9.67
CA SER A 283 -15.02 22.59 10.56
C SER A 283 -14.49 21.27 9.98
N ARG A 284 -15.35 20.48 9.32
CA ARG A 284 -14.98 19.20 8.71
C ARG A 284 -14.16 19.40 7.45
N TRP A 285 -14.54 20.38 6.64
CA TRP A 285 -13.73 20.82 5.52
C TRP A 285 -12.36 21.30 5.99
N LEU A 286 -12.31 22.12 7.05
CA LEU A 286 -11.05 22.64 7.58
C LEU A 286 -10.16 21.53 8.14
N ALA A 287 -10.72 20.55 8.84
CA ALA A 287 -9.98 19.38 9.31
C ALA A 287 -9.35 18.61 8.14
N SER A 288 -10.10 18.38 7.06
CA SER A 288 -9.58 17.72 5.85
C SER A 288 -8.53 18.57 5.13
N PHE A 289 -8.74 19.89 5.05
CA PHE A 289 -7.78 20.82 4.47
C PHE A 289 -6.47 20.83 5.25
N VAL A 290 -6.54 20.89 6.58
CA VAL A 290 -5.37 20.87 7.47
C VAL A 290 -4.59 19.58 7.28
N GLU A 291 -5.27 18.44 7.20
CA GLU A 291 -4.65 17.15 6.99
C GLU A 291 -3.82 17.12 5.69
N LYS A 292 -4.47 17.43 4.57
CA LYS A 292 -3.86 17.41 3.24
C LYS A 292 -2.74 18.43 3.08
N SER A 293 -2.86 19.58 3.75
CA SER A 293 -1.94 20.72 3.56
C SER A 293 -0.77 20.75 4.54
N PHE A 294 -0.91 20.19 5.75
CA PHE A 294 0.13 20.27 6.79
C PHE A 294 0.70 18.93 7.24
N TYR A 295 0.00 17.82 7.02
CA TYR A 295 0.45 16.50 7.49
C TYR A 295 0.86 15.62 6.33
N PHE A 296 -0.09 15.23 5.50
CA PHE A 296 0.15 14.22 4.49
C PHE A 296 -0.87 14.33 3.36
N GLN A 297 -0.38 14.18 2.14
CA GLN A 297 -1.22 13.98 0.97
C GLN A 297 -0.56 12.85 0.18
N GLU A 298 -1.29 11.75 0.01
CA GLU A 298 -0.85 10.70 -0.90
C GLU A 298 -0.81 11.30 -2.31
N TYR A 299 0.40 11.48 -2.83
CA TYR A 299 0.63 11.90 -4.20
C TYR A 299 0.75 10.64 -5.06
N VAL A 300 -0.17 10.49 -6.01
CA VAL A 300 -0.22 9.36 -6.95
C VAL A 300 -0.24 9.94 -8.35
N HIS A 301 0.83 9.76 -9.11
CA HIS A 301 0.93 10.32 -10.48
C HIS A 301 0.00 9.61 -11.47
N ALA A 302 -0.56 8.45 -11.08
CA ALA A 302 -1.51 7.67 -11.88
C ALA A 302 -2.84 8.39 -12.16
N TYR A 303 -3.20 9.41 -11.37
CA TYR A 303 -4.47 10.12 -11.48
C TYR A 303 -4.25 11.60 -11.77
N LYS A 304 -4.93 12.15 -12.78
CA LYS A 304 -5.25 13.59 -12.78
C LYS A 304 -6.03 13.85 -11.49
N PRO A 305 -5.76 14.93 -10.72
CA PRO A 305 -6.50 15.20 -9.50
C PRO A 305 -7.96 15.54 -9.83
N SER A 306 -8.79 14.52 -9.98
CA SER A 306 -10.23 14.66 -9.80
C SER A 306 -10.47 14.89 -8.32
N SER A 307 -11.33 15.85 -8.02
CA SER A 307 -11.71 16.41 -6.71
C SER A 307 -12.24 15.42 -5.66
N THR A 308 -12.02 14.12 -5.80
CA THR A 308 -12.44 13.10 -4.84
C THR A 308 -11.53 13.11 -3.64
N ALA A 309 -12.03 13.66 -2.54
CA ALA A 309 -11.38 13.64 -1.25
C ALA A 309 -11.09 12.19 -0.82
N SER A 310 -9.80 11.83 -0.77
CA SER A 310 -9.35 10.80 0.18
C SER A 310 -9.63 11.36 1.59
N LEU A 311 -10.69 10.85 2.22
CA LEU A 311 -11.02 11.10 3.62
C LEU A 311 -10.36 10.00 4.44
N VAL A 312 -9.04 10.05 4.56
CA VAL A 312 -8.31 9.31 5.61
C VAL A 312 -8.10 10.31 6.74
N PRO A 313 -8.80 10.19 7.88
CA PRO A 313 -8.45 10.97 9.06
C PRO A 313 -7.26 10.29 9.73
N TRP A 314 -6.07 10.86 9.58
CA TRP A 314 -4.93 10.61 10.45
C TRP A 314 -5.21 11.24 11.83
N ARG A 315 -6.15 10.65 12.59
CA ARG A 315 -6.25 10.92 14.03
C ARG A 315 -5.43 9.87 14.78
N ARG A 316 -4.14 9.72 14.44
CA ARG A 316 -3.17 9.06 15.31
C ARG A 316 -2.40 10.10 16.10
N GLN A 317 -2.85 10.30 17.33
CA GLN A 317 -2.02 10.78 18.41
C GLN A 317 -1.04 9.65 18.72
N TRP A 318 0.07 9.56 17.98
CA TRP A 318 1.14 8.65 18.38
C TRP A 318 1.62 9.08 19.76
N ILE A 319 1.39 8.20 20.73
CA ILE A 319 1.89 8.30 22.09
C ILE A 319 3.41 8.23 22.01
N GLY A 320 4.08 9.23 22.58
CA GLY A 320 5.50 9.19 22.90
C GLY A 320 6.31 10.36 22.34
N ARG A 321 6.53 11.39 23.16
CA ARG A 321 7.65 12.36 22.99
C ARG A 321 9.03 11.68 22.91
N THR A 322 9.11 10.38 23.17
CA THR A 322 10.34 9.60 23.34
C THR A 322 10.97 9.16 22.02
N ASP A 323 10.20 8.91 20.96
CA ASP A 323 10.78 8.41 19.70
C ASP A 323 11.23 9.53 18.76
N ALA A 324 10.56 10.70 18.76
CA ALA A 324 11.00 11.86 17.99
C ALA A 324 12.34 12.45 18.51
N ALA A 325 12.63 12.31 19.81
CA ALA A 325 13.92 12.67 20.39
C ALA A 325 15.06 11.77 19.88
N ARG A 326 14.76 10.53 19.46
CA ARG A 326 15.75 9.62 18.86
C ARG A 326 16.18 10.06 17.46
N TRP A 327 15.32 10.79 16.73
CA TRP A 327 15.63 11.33 15.40
C TRP A 327 16.45 12.62 15.42
N LEU A 328 16.38 13.39 16.52
CA LEU A 328 17.08 14.68 16.67
C LEU A 328 18.29 14.63 17.62
N SER A 329 18.46 13.58 18.41
CA SER A 329 19.61 13.39 19.28
C SER A 329 20.01 11.91 19.39
N MET A 330 20.92 11.46 18.54
CA MET A 330 21.81 10.35 18.89
C MET A 330 23.23 10.92 19.00
N PRO A 331 23.88 10.86 20.18
CA PRO A 331 25.31 11.10 20.25
C PRO A 331 26.05 9.99 19.49
N VAL A 332 27.12 10.41 18.83
CA VAL A 332 28.06 9.60 18.08
C VAL A 332 28.78 8.66 19.04
N SER A 333 28.19 7.50 19.33
CA SER A 333 28.88 6.29 19.82
C SER A 333 27.87 5.16 19.96
N ALA A 334 27.69 4.40 18.89
CA ALA A 334 27.31 2.99 19.00
C ALA A 334 28.36 2.22 18.21
N VAL A 335 29.10 1.42 18.97
CA VAL A 335 30.31 0.71 18.58
C VAL A 335 30.05 -0.16 17.36
N ALA A 336 30.91 0.03 16.35
CA ALA A 336 31.02 -0.81 15.18
C ALA A 336 31.42 -2.22 15.62
N ALA A 337 30.56 -3.20 15.37
CA ALA A 337 31.03 -4.55 15.08
C ALA A 337 31.55 -4.49 13.63
N GLU A 338 32.86 -4.65 13.46
CA GLU A 338 33.51 -4.70 12.16
C GLU A 338 32.79 -5.73 11.28
N THR A 339 32.15 -5.24 10.22
CA THR A 339 31.58 -6.08 9.17
C THR A 339 32.75 -6.60 8.33
N PRO A 340 33.01 -7.91 8.25
CA PRO A 340 34.00 -8.42 7.33
C PRO A 340 33.55 -8.10 5.90
N LEU A 341 34.48 -7.64 5.07
CA LEU A 341 34.28 -7.56 3.61
C LEU A 341 33.72 -8.89 3.08
N PRO A 342 32.84 -8.88 2.06
CA PRO A 342 32.39 -10.12 1.44
C PRO A 342 33.62 -10.87 0.97
N ARG A 343 33.87 -12.04 1.57
CA ARG A 343 34.84 -12.98 1.03
C ARG A 343 34.35 -13.29 -0.38
N ALA A 344 35.21 -13.09 -1.38
CA ALA A 344 34.95 -13.57 -2.73
C ALA A 344 34.46 -15.02 -2.60
N VAL A 345 33.29 -15.30 -3.18
CA VAL A 345 32.76 -16.66 -3.24
C VAL A 345 33.82 -17.46 -4.00
N ASN A 346 34.57 -18.29 -3.29
CA ASN A 346 35.40 -19.29 -3.93
C ASN A 346 34.44 -20.21 -4.68
N GLU A 347 34.62 -20.32 -6.00
CA GLU A 347 33.85 -21.20 -6.90
C GLU A 347 34.11 -22.71 -6.64
N GLU A 348 34.69 -23.08 -5.49
CA GLU A 348 35.08 -24.45 -5.17
C GLU A 348 34.35 -24.97 -3.94
N GLU A 349 33.08 -25.36 -4.14
CA GLU A 349 32.46 -26.53 -3.52
C GLU A 349 31.19 -26.85 -4.32
N MET A 350 31.37 -27.43 -5.51
CA MET A 350 30.27 -28.09 -6.21
C MET A 350 29.86 -29.32 -5.38
N PRO A 351 28.57 -29.46 -5.00
CA PRO A 351 28.09 -30.70 -4.44
C PRO A 351 28.31 -31.84 -5.43
N ALA A 352 28.59 -33.02 -4.89
CA ALA A 352 28.76 -34.25 -5.65
C ALA A 352 27.67 -34.41 -6.73
N THR A 353 28.10 -34.82 -7.92
CA THR A 353 27.27 -35.14 -9.07
C THR A 353 26.16 -36.12 -8.70
N GLY A 354 24.89 -35.68 -8.73
CA GLY A 354 23.72 -36.58 -8.68
C GLY A 354 22.50 -36.10 -7.89
N GLU A 355 22.57 -35.04 -7.07
CA GLU A 355 21.40 -34.58 -6.30
C GLU A 355 20.58 -33.51 -7.05
N GLU A 356 19.28 -33.78 -7.23
CA GLU A 356 18.30 -32.87 -7.84
C GLU A 356 18.11 -31.63 -6.94
N ARG A 357 18.28 -30.42 -7.49
CA ARG A 357 18.08 -29.13 -6.78
C ARG A 357 16.88 -28.38 -7.34
N PHE A 358 16.15 -27.68 -6.48
CA PHE A 358 15.00 -26.87 -6.86
C PHE A 358 15.45 -25.52 -7.45
N ASP A 359 15.12 -25.27 -8.72
CA ASP A 359 15.29 -23.95 -9.34
C ASP A 359 14.09 -23.06 -8.98
N TRP A 360 14.32 -22.10 -8.09
CA TRP A 360 13.34 -21.11 -7.64
C TRP A 360 12.93 -20.12 -8.73
N LEU A 361 13.77 -19.89 -9.73
CA LEU A 361 13.50 -18.94 -10.81
C LEU A 361 12.79 -19.61 -11.99
N ASP A 362 12.85 -20.94 -12.09
CA ASP A 362 12.15 -21.72 -13.10
C ASP A 362 10.67 -22.01 -12.71
N GLN A 363 10.01 -21.18 -11.91
CA GLN A 363 8.65 -21.45 -11.38
C GLN A 363 7.65 -20.33 -11.65
N TRP A 364 6.36 -20.66 -11.64
CA TRP A 364 5.27 -19.69 -11.70
C TRP A 364 4.94 -19.15 -10.30
N TYR A 365 4.85 -17.83 -10.18
CA TYR A 365 4.48 -17.14 -8.94
C TYR A 365 3.19 -16.33 -9.10
N PRO A 366 2.29 -16.40 -8.13
CA PRO A 366 1.09 -15.56 -8.13
C PRO A 366 1.45 -14.13 -7.69
N VAL A 367 0.98 -13.15 -8.46
CA VAL A 367 1.23 -11.72 -8.25
C VAL A 367 0.11 -11.10 -7.41
N ALA A 368 -1.15 -11.33 -7.80
CA ALA A 368 -2.33 -10.81 -7.12
C ALA A 368 -3.63 -11.49 -7.63
N PRO A 369 -4.70 -11.52 -6.82
CA PRO A 369 -6.04 -11.81 -7.31
C PRO A 369 -6.48 -10.74 -8.33
N VAL A 370 -7.01 -11.17 -9.48
CA VAL A 370 -7.43 -10.24 -10.55
C VAL A 370 -8.52 -9.29 -10.08
N CYS A 371 -9.39 -9.73 -9.17
CA CYS A 371 -10.45 -8.90 -8.61
C CYS A 371 -9.96 -7.75 -7.72
N ASP A 372 -8.71 -7.78 -7.29
CA ASP A 372 -8.05 -6.72 -6.52
C ASP A 372 -7.21 -5.79 -7.41
N LEU A 373 -7.14 -6.05 -8.72
CA LEU A 373 -6.45 -5.21 -9.69
C LEU A 373 -7.43 -4.30 -10.44
N ASP A 374 -7.22 -2.98 -10.36
CA ASP A 374 -7.93 -1.98 -11.15
C ASP A 374 -7.27 -1.83 -12.53
N LYS A 375 -8.00 -2.19 -13.59
CA LYS A 375 -7.51 -2.14 -14.99
C LYS A 375 -7.06 -0.75 -15.44
N ARG A 376 -7.46 0.32 -14.75
CA ARG A 376 -7.19 1.71 -15.14
C ARG A 376 -5.84 2.24 -14.67
N LYS A 377 -5.12 1.49 -13.83
CA LYS A 377 -3.84 1.93 -13.27
C LYS A 377 -2.84 0.78 -13.16
N PRO A 378 -1.53 1.09 -13.13
CA PRO A 378 -0.53 0.10 -12.80
C PRO A 378 -0.55 -0.26 -11.30
N HIS A 379 -0.03 -1.45 -10.99
CA HIS A 379 0.07 -2.01 -9.64
C HIS A 379 1.47 -2.55 -9.40
N GLY A 380 2.24 -1.88 -8.53
CA GLY A 380 3.55 -2.34 -8.11
C GLY A 380 3.44 -3.48 -7.10
N LYS A 381 4.24 -4.53 -7.28
CA LYS A 381 4.32 -5.70 -6.40
C LYS A 381 5.76 -6.14 -6.27
N MET A 382 6.15 -6.55 -5.07
CA MET A 382 7.39 -7.27 -4.85
C MET A 382 7.09 -8.78 -4.75
N VAL A 383 7.83 -9.60 -5.50
CA VAL A 383 7.75 -11.07 -5.49
C VAL A 383 9.14 -11.65 -5.74
N MET A 384 9.60 -12.60 -4.92
CA MET A 384 10.95 -13.21 -5.06
C MET A 384 12.10 -12.18 -5.07
N GLY A 385 11.97 -11.07 -4.34
CA GLY A 385 12.92 -9.96 -4.35
C GLY A 385 12.88 -9.09 -5.63
N LEU A 386 12.01 -9.41 -6.59
CA LEU A 386 11.79 -8.61 -7.80
C LEU A 386 10.71 -7.57 -7.57
N SER A 387 11.02 -6.32 -7.91
CA SER A 387 10.01 -5.26 -7.99
C SER A 387 9.39 -5.30 -9.39
N VAL A 388 8.12 -5.70 -9.48
CA VAL A 388 7.39 -5.84 -10.73
C VAL A 388 6.15 -4.94 -10.77
N VAL A 389 5.78 -4.50 -11.96
CA VAL A 389 4.57 -3.72 -12.21
C VAL A 389 3.59 -4.53 -13.05
N ALA A 390 2.35 -4.64 -12.57
CA ALA A 390 1.24 -5.25 -13.29
C ALA A 390 0.28 -4.18 -13.81
N TRP A 391 -0.08 -4.22 -15.10
CA TRP A 391 -1.14 -3.36 -15.65
C TRP A 391 -1.94 -4.08 -16.73
N PHE A 392 -3.14 -3.59 -17.01
CA PHE A 392 -3.99 -4.10 -18.08
C PHE A 392 -3.67 -3.33 -19.36
N ASP A 393 -3.11 -4.03 -20.35
CA ASP A 393 -2.62 -3.40 -21.58
C ASP A 393 -3.74 -3.12 -22.60
N GLY A 394 -3.40 -2.36 -23.64
CA GLY A 394 -4.31 -2.08 -24.76
C GLY A 394 -4.66 -3.31 -25.60
N GLY A 395 -3.97 -4.43 -25.42
CA GLY A 395 -4.27 -5.73 -26.02
C GLY A 395 -5.33 -6.51 -25.25
N GLY A 396 -5.78 -6.02 -24.09
CA GLY A 396 -6.79 -6.69 -23.26
C GLY A 396 -6.22 -7.76 -22.34
N GLU A 397 -4.91 -7.75 -22.08
CA GLU A 397 -4.24 -8.72 -21.21
C GLU A 397 -3.53 -8.05 -20.03
N TRP A 398 -3.40 -8.78 -18.93
CA TRP A 398 -2.54 -8.35 -17.82
C TRP A 398 -1.09 -8.64 -18.16
N ARG A 399 -0.25 -7.61 -18.07
CA ARG A 399 1.20 -7.68 -18.32
C ARG A 399 1.96 -7.46 -17.04
N VAL A 400 3.13 -8.11 -16.94
CA VAL A 400 4.06 -7.96 -15.81
C VAL A 400 5.44 -7.60 -16.35
N MET A 401 6.03 -6.54 -15.80
CA MET A 401 7.33 -6.02 -16.18
C MET A 401 8.14 -5.64 -14.94
N ASP A 402 9.44 -5.40 -15.11
CA ASP A 402 10.22 -4.71 -14.09
C ASP A 402 9.59 -3.37 -13.71
N ASP A 403 9.50 -3.08 -12.42
CA ASP A 403 8.98 -1.83 -11.89
C ASP A 403 10.07 -0.74 -11.83
N VAL A 404 10.78 -0.54 -12.94
CA VAL A 404 11.85 0.44 -13.03
C VAL A 404 11.93 1.03 -14.42
N CYS A 405 11.82 2.35 -14.51
CA CYS A 405 11.98 3.07 -15.76
C CYS A 405 13.46 3.10 -16.15
N PRO A 406 13.84 2.72 -17.38
CA PRO A 406 15.25 2.61 -17.76
C PRO A 406 15.86 4.00 -17.99
N HIS A 407 15.05 5.07 -18.05
CA HIS A 407 15.55 6.43 -18.19
C HIS A 407 16.31 6.88 -16.93
N ARG A 408 15.64 6.88 -15.77
CA ARG A 408 16.18 7.37 -14.49
C ARG A 408 15.66 6.58 -13.27
N LEU A 409 15.42 5.30 -13.44
CA LEU A 409 15.13 4.33 -12.37
C LEU A 409 13.90 4.63 -11.51
N ALA A 410 12.98 5.46 -12.00
CA ALA A 410 11.71 5.73 -11.32
C ALA A 410 10.79 4.51 -11.38
N PRO A 411 10.01 4.23 -10.32
CA PRO A 411 9.02 3.14 -10.34
C PRO A 411 7.94 3.41 -11.39
N LEU A 412 7.71 2.44 -12.27
CA LEU A 412 6.69 2.52 -13.31
C LEU A 412 5.27 2.34 -12.74
N SER A 413 5.15 1.71 -11.58
CA SER A 413 3.93 1.53 -10.79
C SER A 413 3.35 2.84 -10.26
N GLU A 414 4.16 3.89 -10.17
CA GLU A 414 3.67 5.24 -9.89
C GLU A 414 3.09 5.92 -11.15
N GLY A 415 3.31 5.35 -12.33
CA GLY A 415 2.85 5.84 -13.62
C GLY A 415 1.35 5.67 -13.87
N ARG A 416 0.96 5.73 -15.15
CA ARG A 416 -0.44 5.62 -15.60
C ARG A 416 -0.55 4.75 -16.84
N VAL A 417 -1.76 4.25 -17.10
CA VAL A 417 -2.09 3.61 -18.38
C VAL A 417 -2.59 4.72 -19.32
N ASP A 418 -1.91 4.93 -20.45
CA ASP A 418 -2.33 5.94 -21.43
C ASP A 418 -3.56 5.48 -22.24
N ASP A 419 -4.14 6.38 -23.04
CA ASP A 419 -5.33 6.07 -23.84
C ASP A 419 -5.10 4.96 -24.89
N LYS A 420 -3.83 4.65 -25.21
CA LYS A 420 -3.45 3.54 -26.11
C LYS A 420 -3.22 2.23 -25.34
N GLY A 421 -3.43 2.21 -24.02
CA GLY A 421 -3.21 1.07 -23.14
C GLY A 421 -1.74 0.75 -22.88
N ARG A 422 -0.84 1.73 -23.06
CA ARG A 422 0.60 1.62 -22.76
C ARG A 422 0.88 2.10 -21.33
N LEU A 423 1.93 1.55 -20.73
CA LEU A 423 2.39 2.01 -19.43
C LEU A 423 3.24 3.28 -19.59
N GLN A 424 2.78 4.40 -19.03
CA GLN A 424 3.48 5.68 -19.08
C GLN A 424 4.15 5.99 -17.74
N CYS A 425 5.46 6.22 -17.75
CA CYS A 425 6.24 6.58 -16.58
C CYS A 425 5.80 7.94 -16.00
N ALA A 426 5.63 7.98 -14.68
CA ALA A 426 5.25 9.18 -13.93
C ALA A 426 6.25 10.34 -14.04
N TYR A 427 7.54 10.03 -14.22
CA TYR A 427 8.60 11.04 -14.08
C TYR A 427 8.79 11.85 -15.37
N HIS A 428 8.98 11.17 -16.50
CA HIS A 428 9.29 11.84 -17.78
C HIS A 428 8.38 11.40 -18.93
N GLY A 429 7.31 10.67 -18.66
CA GLY A 429 6.27 10.36 -19.65
C GLY A 429 6.66 9.33 -20.71
N TRP A 430 7.75 8.59 -20.53
CA TRP A 430 8.13 7.50 -21.45
C TRP A 430 7.06 6.40 -21.43
N CYS A 431 6.65 5.91 -22.61
CA CYS A 431 5.59 4.91 -22.74
C CYS A 431 6.13 3.56 -23.20
N PHE A 432 5.64 2.48 -22.59
CA PHE A 432 6.05 1.09 -22.85
C PHE A 432 4.84 0.22 -23.23
N ASP A 433 5.02 -0.69 -24.18
CA ASP A 433 4.01 -1.70 -24.51
C ASP A 433 4.08 -2.93 -23.59
N GLY A 434 3.15 -3.87 -23.80
CA GLY A 434 3.09 -5.13 -23.06
C GLY A 434 4.28 -6.08 -23.22
N ARG A 435 5.19 -5.79 -24.16
CA ARG A 435 6.45 -6.54 -24.38
C ARG A 435 7.66 -5.82 -23.78
N GLY A 436 7.43 -4.69 -23.11
CA GLY A 436 8.46 -3.83 -22.55
C GLY A 436 9.23 -2.99 -23.56
N SER A 437 8.77 -2.91 -24.80
CA SER A 437 9.40 -2.05 -25.81
C SER A 437 9.00 -0.59 -25.57
N CYS A 438 9.97 0.32 -25.62
CA CYS A 438 9.69 1.75 -25.54
C CYS A 438 9.04 2.23 -26.84
N GLN A 439 7.80 2.71 -26.72
CA GLN A 439 6.99 3.15 -27.85
C GLN A 439 7.06 4.66 -28.05
N PHE A 440 7.36 5.43 -27.00
CA PHE A 440 7.34 6.88 -27.08
C PHE A 440 8.20 7.54 -26.00
N ILE A 441 8.96 8.55 -26.40
CA ILE A 441 9.80 9.39 -25.54
C ILE A 441 9.42 10.84 -25.84
N PRO A 442 8.67 11.54 -24.95
CA PRO A 442 8.18 12.89 -25.23
C PRO A 442 9.31 13.91 -25.48
N GLN A 443 10.49 13.68 -24.92
CA GLN A 443 11.64 14.57 -25.02
C GLN A 443 12.50 14.32 -26.28
N ALA A 444 12.19 13.29 -27.07
CA ALA A 444 12.93 12.98 -28.30
C ALA A 444 12.31 13.72 -29.50
N PRO A 445 13.09 14.44 -30.31
CA PRO A 445 12.55 15.14 -31.48
C PRO A 445 12.05 14.14 -32.53
N ALA A 446 10.89 14.43 -33.13
CA ALA A 446 10.25 13.55 -34.13
C ALA A 446 11.14 13.25 -35.34
N LEU A 447 11.96 14.22 -35.76
CA LEU A 447 12.92 14.10 -36.87
C LEU A 447 14.34 13.70 -36.41
N GLY A 448 14.52 13.35 -35.13
CA GLY A 448 15.80 12.92 -34.58
C GLY A 448 16.07 11.42 -34.73
N PRO A 449 17.22 10.94 -34.21
CA PRO A 449 17.50 9.52 -34.14
C PRO A 449 16.39 8.77 -33.37
N PRO A 450 16.02 7.54 -33.79
CA PRO A 450 14.95 6.77 -33.16
C PRO A 450 15.41 6.13 -31.85
N VAL A 451 15.72 6.96 -30.85
CA VAL A 451 16.29 6.56 -29.56
C VAL A 451 15.39 5.60 -28.76
N HIS A 452 14.07 5.65 -28.99
CA HIS A 452 13.10 4.71 -28.41
C HIS A 452 13.30 3.26 -28.89
N LYS A 453 13.94 3.03 -30.04
CA LYS A 453 14.23 1.68 -30.56
C LYS A 453 15.51 1.06 -29.98
N ASN A 454 16.25 1.79 -29.15
CA ASN A 454 17.44 1.26 -28.51
C ASN A 454 17.04 0.21 -27.47
N SER A 455 17.77 -0.91 -27.38
CA SER A 455 17.48 -1.95 -26.37
C SER A 455 17.59 -1.43 -24.94
N LYS A 456 18.41 -0.41 -24.68
CA LYS A 456 18.49 0.27 -23.38
C LYS A 456 17.26 1.12 -23.05
N ALA A 457 16.41 1.43 -24.03
CA ALA A 457 15.14 2.09 -23.79
C ALA A 457 14.07 1.07 -23.34
N CYS A 458 14.27 -0.22 -23.57
CA CYS A 458 13.30 -1.25 -23.21
C CYS A 458 13.42 -1.65 -21.73
N VAL A 459 12.36 -2.26 -21.22
CA VAL A 459 12.24 -2.77 -19.86
C VAL A 459 11.96 -4.27 -19.93
N ALA A 460 12.48 -5.03 -18.97
CA ALA A 460 12.26 -6.46 -18.95
C ALA A 460 10.76 -6.78 -18.78
N SER A 461 10.26 -7.68 -19.61
CA SER A 461 8.89 -8.17 -19.57
C SER A 461 8.89 -9.66 -19.27
N TYR A 462 8.02 -10.04 -18.34
CA TYR A 462 7.91 -11.41 -17.86
C TYR A 462 6.71 -12.12 -18.51
N PRO A 463 6.83 -13.41 -18.84
CA PRO A 463 5.67 -14.22 -19.19
C PRO A 463 4.63 -14.14 -18.08
N SER A 464 3.40 -13.79 -18.43
CA SER A 464 2.29 -13.62 -17.49
C SER A 464 1.02 -14.26 -18.02
N VAL A 465 0.20 -14.79 -17.12
CA VAL A 465 -1.09 -15.41 -17.46
C VAL A 465 -2.08 -15.23 -16.32
N VAL A 466 -3.37 -15.10 -16.65
CA VAL A 466 -4.44 -15.23 -15.67
C VAL A 466 -4.91 -16.67 -15.66
N GLN A 467 -4.81 -17.33 -14.50
CA GLN A 467 -5.32 -18.68 -14.26
C GLN A 467 -5.92 -18.74 -12.86
N ASN A 468 -7.07 -19.41 -12.69
CA ASN A 468 -7.80 -19.48 -11.42
C ASN A 468 -8.13 -18.09 -10.82
N ASN A 469 -8.45 -17.09 -11.68
CA ASN A 469 -8.64 -15.69 -11.30
C ASN A 469 -7.45 -15.02 -10.56
N ILE A 470 -6.26 -15.62 -10.65
CA ILE A 470 -5.00 -15.07 -10.13
C ILE A 470 -4.14 -14.66 -11.32
N LEU A 471 -3.48 -13.50 -11.22
CA LEU A 471 -2.44 -13.10 -12.15
C LEU A 471 -1.13 -13.80 -11.75
N TRP A 472 -0.57 -14.58 -12.65
CA TRP A 472 0.70 -15.27 -12.48
C TRP A 472 1.78 -14.64 -13.35
N PHE A 473 3.02 -14.70 -12.89
CA PHE A 473 4.19 -14.38 -13.70
C PHE A 473 5.30 -15.40 -13.51
N TYR A 474 6.20 -15.45 -14.49
CA TYR A 474 7.38 -16.30 -14.49
C TYR A 474 8.64 -15.42 -14.40
N PRO A 475 9.51 -15.57 -13.39
CA PRO A 475 10.59 -14.62 -13.09
C PRO A 475 11.83 -14.82 -13.98
N ARG A 476 11.61 -15.06 -15.28
CA ARG A 476 12.62 -15.12 -16.35
C ARG A 476 12.14 -14.28 -17.52
N SER A 477 12.88 -13.23 -17.85
CA SER A 477 12.55 -12.29 -18.93
C SER A 477 13.33 -12.57 -20.22
N GLU A 478 14.25 -13.53 -20.18
CA GLU A 478 15.09 -13.92 -21.30
C GLU A 478 14.24 -14.45 -22.46
N PRO A 479 14.62 -14.19 -23.73
CA PRO A 479 13.79 -14.53 -24.89
C PRO A 479 13.35 -16.00 -24.98
N GLU A 480 14.15 -16.94 -24.48
CA GLU A 480 13.86 -18.38 -24.45
C GLU A 480 12.67 -18.78 -23.56
N TYR A 481 12.31 -17.93 -22.59
CA TYR A 481 11.17 -18.16 -21.69
C TYR A 481 9.87 -17.51 -22.17
N ARG A 482 9.87 -16.77 -23.29
CA ARG A 482 8.65 -16.12 -23.81
C ARG A 482 7.48 -17.08 -24.02
N ASP A 483 7.78 -18.28 -24.51
CA ASP A 483 6.80 -19.33 -24.76
C ASP A 483 6.71 -20.36 -23.61
N VAL A 484 7.18 -20.02 -22.40
CA VAL A 484 7.17 -20.93 -21.25
C VAL A 484 5.78 -21.47 -20.94
N LEU A 485 4.71 -20.69 -21.20
CA LEU A 485 3.31 -21.13 -21.07
C LEU A 485 2.94 -22.37 -21.89
N GLN A 486 3.64 -22.62 -23.01
CA GLN A 486 3.43 -23.81 -23.83
C GLN A 486 4.13 -25.05 -23.26
N ARG A 487 5.21 -24.83 -22.49
CA ARG A 487 6.05 -25.89 -21.90
C ARG A 487 5.64 -26.24 -20.46
N LYS A 488 5.34 -25.21 -19.66
CA LYS A 488 5.06 -25.29 -18.22
C LYS A 488 4.04 -24.22 -17.86
N ARG A 489 2.87 -24.63 -17.36
CA ARG A 489 1.82 -23.72 -16.88
C ARG A 489 1.86 -23.57 -15.36
N PRO A 490 1.26 -22.50 -14.80
CA PRO A 490 1.00 -22.46 -13.37
C PRO A 490 0.20 -23.69 -12.92
N PRO A 491 0.35 -24.15 -11.66
CA PRO A 491 -0.47 -25.23 -11.13
C PRO A 491 -1.96 -24.92 -11.30
N TYR A 492 -2.70 -25.83 -11.92
CA TYR A 492 -4.15 -25.71 -12.06
C TYR A 492 -4.84 -26.27 -10.82
N ILE A 493 -5.67 -25.45 -10.19
CA ILE A 493 -6.33 -25.77 -8.92
C ILE A 493 -7.85 -25.78 -9.19
N PRO A 494 -8.44 -26.97 -9.45
CA PRO A 494 -9.84 -27.06 -9.87
C PRO A 494 -10.81 -26.51 -8.82
N GLU A 495 -10.47 -26.55 -7.55
CA GLU A 495 -11.31 -26.09 -6.44
C GLU A 495 -11.54 -24.58 -6.46
N ILE A 496 -10.68 -23.80 -7.11
CA ILE A 496 -10.89 -22.35 -7.30
C ILE A 496 -11.86 -22.06 -8.44
N ASP A 497 -11.95 -22.93 -9.44
CA ASP A 497 -12.83 -22.75 -10.60
C ASP A 497 -14.17 -23.50 -10.46
N ASP A 498 -14.42 -24.13 -9.31
CA ASP A 498 -15.65 -24.86 -9.04
C ASP A 498 -16.85 -23.89 -9.03
N PRO A 499 -17.78 -23.97 -10.00
CA PRO A 499 -18.92 -23.07 -10.08
C PRO A 499 -19.94 -23.28 -8.95
N SER A 500 -19.86 -24.39 -8.21
CA SER A 500 -20.70 -24.67 -7.05
C SER A 500 -20.22 -23.96 -5.77
N SER A 501 -18.96 -23.52 -5.76
CA SER A 501 -18.33 -22.83 -4.63
C SER A 501 -18.31 -21.31 -4.81
N ILE A 502 -18.50 -20.59 -3.71
CA ILE A 502 -18.17 -19.16 -3.64
C ILE A 502 -16.71 -19.06 -3.21
N ILE A 503 -15.87 -18.48 -4.07
CA ILE A 503 -14.46 -18.24 -3.75
C ILE A 503 -14.29 -16.90 -3.04
N ASN A 504 -13.78 -16.95 -1.81
CA ASN A 504 -13.29 -15.79 -1.10
C ASN A 504 -11.77 -15.68 -1.26
N CYS A 505 -11.33 -14.75 -2.10
CA CYS A 505 -9.92 -14.50 -2.31
C CYS A 505 -9.47 -13.16 -1.73
N GLY A 506 -8.28 -13.14 -1.13
CA GLY A 506 -7.65 -11.92 -0.66
C GLY A 506 -6.13 -12.08 -0.52
N VAL A 507 -5.47 -10.98 -0.20
CA VAL A 507 -4.01 -10.89 -0.15
C VAL A 507 -3.55 -10.16 1.10
N ARG A 508 -2.48 -10.61 1.76
CA ARG A 508 -1.87 -9.90 2.88
C ARG A 508 -0.35 -10.00 2.86
N ASP A 509 0.33 -8.87 3.03
CA ASP A 509 1.78 -8.81 3.25
C ASP A 509 2.10 -8.97 4.74
N LEU A 510 3.09 -9.80 5.06
CA LEU A 510 3.41 -10.23 6.41
C LEU A 510 4.88 -9.94 6.71
N LEU A 511 5.16 -9.50 7.94
CA LEU A 511 6.49 -9.07 8.37
C LEU A 511 7.33 -10.22 8.95
N TYR A 512 7.25 -11.41 8.36
CA TYR A 512 8.07 -12.58 8.67
C TYR A 512 8.26 -13.42 7.41
N GLY A 513 9.23 -14.33 7.45
CA GLY A 513 9.68 -15.16 6.34
C GLY A 513 8.65 -16.15 5.81
N TYR A 514 8.85 -16.56 4.57
CA TYR A 514 7.98 -17.47 3.83
C TYR A 514 7.92 -18.86 4.49
N GLU A 515 9.06 -19.35 4.97
CA GLU A 515 9.19 -20.67 5.57
C GLU A 515 8.37 -20.80 6.86
N LEU A 516 8.34 -19.76 7.71
CA LEU A 516 7.52 -19.73 8.92
C LEU A 516 6.03 -19.72 8.60
N LEU A 517 5.62 -18.99 7.56
CA LEU A 517 4.23 -18.97 7.11
C LEU A 517 3.77 -20.36 6.63
N VAL A 518 4.62 -21.05 5.86
CA VAL A 518 4.31 -22.40 5.38
C VAL A 518 4.19 -23.38 6.53
N GLU A 519 5.10 -23.34 7.50
CA GLU A 519 5.03 -24.17 8.70
C GLU A 519 3.77 -23.91 9.51
N ASN A 520 3.40 -22.64 9.71
CA ASN A 520 2.19 -22.27 10.44
C ASN A 520 0.93 -22.87 9.80
N PHE A 521 0.83 -22.85 8.47
CA PHE A 521 -0.29 -23.50 7.77
C PHE A 521 -0.23 -25.03 7.78
N MET A 522 0.93 -25.61 8.03
CA MET A 522 1.14 -27.06 8.18
C MET A 522 0.96 -27.53 9.63
N ASP A 523 0.79 -26.63 10.58
CA ASP A 523 0.59 -26.95 11.99
C ASP A 523 -0.90 -26.90 12.36
N PRO A 524 -1.62 -28.03 12.39
CA PRO A 524 -3.01 -28.04 12.84
C PRO A 524 -3.14 -27.86 14.37
N ALA A 525 -2.08 -28.08 15.15
CA ALA A 525 -2.15 -28.12 16.61
C ALA A 525 -2.30 -26.72 17.21
N HIS A 526 -1.76 -25.67 16.60
CA HIS A 526 -1.92 -24.30 17.11
C HIS A 526 -3.37 -23.78 17.00
N VAL A 527 -4.19 -24.36 16.12
CA VAL A 527 -5.48 -23.77 15.71
C VAL A 527 -6.45 -23.52 16.88
N PRO A 528 -6.69 -24.48 17.79
CA PRO A 528 -7.58 -24.26 18.95
C PRO A 528 -7.08 -23.20 19.93
N TYR A 529 -5.75 -22.99 20.00
CA TYR A 529 -5.11 -22.12 20.98
C TYR A 529 -4.91 -20.70 20.46
N ALA A 530 -4.29 -20.55 19.29
CA ALA A 530 -4.00 -19.25 18.71
C ALA A 530 -5.28 -18.52 18.26
N HIS A 531 -6.23 -19.28 17.68
CA HIS A 531 -7.46 -18.73 17.11
C HIS A 531 -8.66 -18.84 18.06
N ARG A 532 -8.40 -18.89 19.38
CA ARG A 532 -9.43 -19.02 20.40
C ARG A 532 -10.52 -17.95 20.26
N GLY A 533 -11.78 -18.39 20.28
CA GLY A 533 -12.96 -17.53 20.15
C GLY A 533 -13.21 -16.99 18.74
N GLN A 534 -12.41 -17.37 17.74
CA GLN A 534 -12.62 -17.01 16.34
C GLN A 534 -13.41 -18.07 15.56
N PHE A 535 -13.31 -19.33 16.00
CA PHE A 535 -14.12 -20.43 15.54
C PHE A 535 -15.24 -20.74 16.57
N PRO A 536 -16.42 -21.24 16.14
CA PRO A 536 -17.48 -21.64 17.06
C PRO A 536 -16.97 -22.65 18.11
N HIS A 537 -17.48 -22.54 19.33
CA HIS A 537 -17.13 -23.47 20.41
C HIS A 537 -17.56 -24.88 20.00
N VAL A 538 -16.64 -25.83 20.02
CA VAL A 538 -16.98 -27.25 20.00
C VAL A 538 -17.72 -27.54 21.31
N PRO A 539 -18.99 -27.95 21.29
CA PRO A 539 -19.66 -28.39 22.51
C PRO A 539 -18.83 -29.52 23.14
N ARG A 540 -18.50 -29.40 24.43
CA ARG A 540 -18.09 -30.57 25.20
C ARG A 540 -19.32 -31.45 25.37
N GLU A 541 -19.44 -32.51 24.57
CA GLU A 541 -20.52 -33.48 24.70
C GLU A 541 -20.00 -34.70 25.46
N GLU A 542 -20.55 -34.91 26.67
CA GLU A 542 -20.22 -35.99 27.60
C GLU A 542 -20.75 -37.38 27.18
N ASP A 543 -21.13 -37.61 25.91
CA ASP A 543 -21.68 -38.89 25.44
C ASP A 543 -20.88 -39.47 24.26
N ILE A 544 -19.92 -40.36 24.55
CA ILE A 544 -19.14 -41.06 23.51
C ILE A 544 -19.71 -42.46 23.31
N GLY A 545 -20.63 -42.58 22.36
CA GLY A 545 -21.27 -43.86 22.05
C GLY A 545 -21.89 -44.01 20.66
N ARG A 546 -21.58 -43.16 19.66
CA ARG A 546 -21.76 -43.42 18.20
C ARG A 546 -21.60 -42.12 17.38
N TYR A 547 -20.63 -42.12 16.45
CA TYR A 547 -20.54 -41.31 15.23
C TYR A 547 -20.16 -39.80 15.25
N ARG A 548 -19.18 -39.49 14.36
CA ARG A 548 -19.01 -38.37 13.39
C ARG A 548 -18.81 -36.93 13.91
N MET A 549 -17.54 -36.51 13.90
CA MET A 549 -17.09 -35.13 14.12
C MET A 549 -17.14 -34.32 12.81
N HIS A 550 -18.32 -33.78 12.48
CA HIS A 550 -18.63 -33.16 11.18
C HIS A 550 -18.57 -31.62 11.15
N TRP A 551 -17.87 -30.97 12.10
CA TRP A 551 -18.20 -29.56 12.40
C TRP A 551 -17.06 -28.55 12.56
N LEU A 552 -15.80 -28.90 12.28
CA LEU A 552 -14.69 -28.02 12.66
C LEU A 552 -14.32 -26.91 11.65
N LEU A 553 -14.74 -26.97 10.38
CA LEU A 553 -14.50 -25.85 9.44
C LEU A 553 -15.72 -25.46 8.56
N SER A 554 -16.91 -26.01 8.85
CA SER A 554 -18.16 -25.71 8.12
C SER A 554 -19.09 -24.69 8.79
N GLN A 555 -18.68 -24.05 9.90
CA GLN A 555 -19.49 -23.01 10.54
C GLN A 555 -18.78 -21.66 10.65
N CYS A 556 -18.86 -20.89 9.57
CA CYS A 556 -19.12 -19.46 9.69
C CYS A 556 -20.64 -19.18 9.84
N ARG A 557 -21.33 -20.01 10.64
CA ARG A 557 -22.74 -19.76 10.99
C ARG A 557 -22.80 -18.85 12.21
N PHE A 558 -23.34 -17.65 12.01
CA PHE A 558 -23.89 -16.85 13.10
C PHE A 558 -24.99 -17.65 13.81
N ASN A 559 -25.01 -17.63 15.14
CA ASN A 559 -26.27 -17.79 15.86
C ASN A 559 -26.30 -16.97 17.16
N PHE A 560 -27.28 -16.06 17.21
CA PHE A 560 -27.54 -15.12 18.29
C PHE A 560 -28.43 -15.72 19.41
N ASN A 561 -28.65 -17.05 19.46
CA ASN A 561 -29.71 -17.65 20.30
C ASN A 561 -29.27 -18.77 21.26
N ALA A 562 -27.97 -18.97 21.50
CA ALA A 562 -27.50 -20.08 22.35
C ALA A 562 -27.51 -19.81 23.88
N GLN A 563 -28.18 -18.76 24.36
CA GLN A 563 -28.26 -18.45 25.80
C GLN A 563 -29.54 -18.96 26.51
N LEU A 564 -30.49 -19.58 25.80
CA LEU A 564 -31.78 -19.96 26.39
C LEU A 564 -32.02 -21.48 26.59
N ALA A 565 -31.10 -22.35 26.15
CA ALA A 565 -31.31 -23.81 26.20
C ALA A 565 -30.48 -24.57 27.24
N ALA A 566 -29.67 -23.88 28.06
CA ALA A 566 -28.78 -24.51 29.05
C ALA A 566 -29.41 -24.68 30.45
N LEU A 567 -30.72 -24.92 30.51
CA LEU A 567 -31.44 -25.30 31.73
C LEU A 567 -32.25 -26.54 31.39
N LEU A 568 -31.69 -27.73 31.63
CA LEU A 568 -32.38 -28.91 32.18
C LEU A 568 -31.45 -30.15 32.19
N THR A 569 -31.53 -30.85 33.32
CA THR A 569 -31.14 -32.25 33.62
C THR A 569 -29.68 -32.61 33.97
N ARG A 570 -29.59 -33.44 35.02
CA ARG A 570 -28.44 -33.89 35.84
C ARG A 570 -28.22 -35.41 35.67
N ASN A 571 -27.00 -35.82 36.01
CA ASN A 571 -26.52 -37.13 36.53
C ASN A 571 -26.44 -38.33 35.56
N ILE A 572 -25.23 -38.89 35.38
CA ILE A 572 -24.74 -40.16 36.00
C ILE A 572 -23.28 -40.42 35.58
N ASP A 573 -22.57 -41.10 36.48
CA ASP A 573 -21.14 -41.46 36.51
C ASP A 573 -20.59 -42.40 35.40
N LEU A 574 -19.25 -42.35 35.33
CA LEU A 574 -18.27 -43.37 34.89
C LEU A 574 -18.04 -43.58 33.38
N LEU A 575 -16.90 -43.05 32.88
CA LEU A 575 -15.79 -43.82 32.30
C LEU A 575 -14.63 -42.90 31.88
N SER A 576 -13.50 -43.04 32.58
CA SER A 576 -12.20 -42.46 32.28
C SER A 576 -11.60 -43.06 31.00
N THR A 577 -10.94 -42.24 30.16
CA THR A 577 -9.60 -42.48 29.55
C THR A 577 -9.28 -41.64 28.27
N VAL A 578 -9.86 -40.45 28.09
CA VAL A 578 -9.23 -39.43 27.22
C VAL A 578 -9.32 -38.09 27.94
N GLU A 579 -8.19 -37.63 28.48
CA GLU A 579 -8.08 -36.26 28.99
C GLU A 579 -8.03 -35.32 27.79
N PHE A 580 -9.12 -34.62 27.54
CA PHE A 580 -9.08 -33.41 26.74
C PHE A 580 -8.47 -32.32 27.62
N ASP A 581 -7.56 -31.54 27.05
CA ASP A 581 -7.21 -30.31 27.73
C ASP A 581 -8.40 -29.34 27.73
N LYS A 582 -8.28 -28.26 28.50
CA LYS A 582 -9.36 -27.28 28.65
C LYS A 582 -9.80 -26.64 27.32
N GLU A 583 -8.97 -26.75 26.28
CA GLU A 583 -9.08 -26.07 24.98
C GLU A 583 -9.47 -27.02 23.85
N GLY A 584 -9.61 -28.33 24.11
CA GLY A 584 -10.18 -29.33 23.20
C GLY A 584 -9.17 -29.95 22.22
N GLY A 585 -7.87 -29.91 22.53
CA GLY A 585 -6.83 -30.52 21.70
C GLY A 585 -6.98 -32.04 21.56
N LEU A 586 -6.72 -32.57 20.36
CA LEU A 586 -6.76 -34.01 20.05
C LEU A 586 -5.44 -34.45 19.38
N PRO A 587 -4.97 -35.69 19.60
CA PRO A 587 -3.83 -36.24 18.86
C PRO A 587 -4.16 -36.39 17.37
N ILE A 588 -3.48 -35.64 16.50
CA ILE A 588 -3.66 -35.71 15.04
C ILE A 588 -2.59 -36.63 14.45
N LYS A 589 -3.00 -37.59 13.63
CA LYS A 589 -2.10 -38.46 12.87
C LYS A 589 -2.18 -38.09 11.39
N MET A 590 -1.03 -37.74 10.81
CA MET A 590 -0.91 -37.47 9.37
C MET A 590 0.20 -38.33 8.78
N ASN A 591 -0.11 -39.04 7.69
CA ASN A 591 0.86 -39.86 6.95
C ASN A 591 1.15 -39.20 5.59
N ILE A 592 2.43 -39.13 5.22
CA ILE A 592 2.87 -38.60 3.92
C ILE A 592 2.90 -39.73 2.90
N GLU A 593 2.27 -39.55 1.74
CA GLU A 593 2.23 -40.56 0.68
C GLU A 593 3.31 -40.35 -0.38
N GLU A 594 3.61 -39.10 -0.71
CA GLU A 594 4.55 -38.75 -1.75
C GLU A 594 5.42 -37.56 -1.32
N LEU A 595 6.73 -37.63 -1.56
CA LEU A 595 7.68 -36.55 -1.35
C LEU A 595 8.67 -36.52 -2.52
N ASN A 596 8.59 -35.48 -3.35
CA ASN A 596 9.47 -35.26 -4.49
C ASN A 596 9.84 -33.77 -4.63
N ILE A 597 10.59 -33.41 -5.68
CA ILE A 597 11.00 -32.01 -5.90
C ILE A 597 9.81 -31.05 -6.12
N ALA A 598 8.69 -31.54 -6.66
CA ALA A 598 7.47 -30.77 -6.90
C ALA A 598 6.60 -30.57 -5.65
N GLY A 599 6.93 -31.23 -4.52
CA GLY A 599 6.26 -31.06 -3.23
C GLY A 599 5.88 -32.39 -2.59
N PHE A 600 4.80 -32.38 -1.81
CA PHE A 600 4.30 -33.55 -1.09
C PHE A 600 2.81 -33.45 -0.77
N HIS A 601 2.17 -34.58 -0.48
CA HIS A 601 0.81 -34.62 0.04
C HIS A 601 0.62 -35.68 1.12
N SER A 602 -0.37 -35.46 1.98
CA SER A 602 -0.79 -36.43 2.99
C SER A 602 -1.95 -37.30 2.50
N ASN A 603 -2.03 -38.52 3.03
CA ASN A 603 -3.17 -39.41 2.82
C ASN A 603 -4.40 -38.83 3.55
N PRO A 604 -5.59 -38.79 2.93
CA PRO A 604 -6.83 -38.54 3.65
C PRO A 604 -7.13 -39.66 4.67
N ASP A 605 -6.71 -39.50 5.93
CA ASP A 605 -7.28 -40.29 7.02
C ASP A 605 -8.77 -39.93 7.17
N GLU A 606 -9.61 -40.91 7.55
CA GLU A 606 -11.09 -40.83 7.48
C GLU A 606 -11.69 -39.64 8.23
N ASN A 607 -10.92 -38.99 9.13
CA ASN A 607 -11.40 -37.95 10.03
C ASN A 607 -10.82 -36.54 9.82
N TRP A 608 -9.72 -36.35 9.07
CA TRP A 608 -9.01 -35.05 9.05
C TRP A 608 -8.82 -34.42 7.65
N GLY A 609 -9.22 -35.10 6.58
CA GLY A 609 -9.08 -34.57 5.22
C GLY A 609 -7.64 -34.67 4.70
N TYR A 610 -7.30 -33.96 3.62
CA TYR A 610 -5.98 -34.03 2.98
C TYR A 610 -5.25 -32.68 2.97
N PHE A 611 -3.92 -32.74 2.95
CA PHE A 611 -3.04 -31.58 2.80
C PHE A 611 -2.09 -31.82 1.62
N LYS A 612 -1.89 -30.79 0.81
CA LYS A 612 -1.03 -30.86 -0.37
C LYS A 612 -0.19 -29.59 -0.48
N PHE A 613 1.13 -29.76 -0.52
CA PHE A 613 2.08 -28.73 -0.86
C PHE A 613 2.55 -28.94 -2.31
N ILE A 614 2.30 -27.95 -3.15
CA ILE A 614 2.83 -27.87 -4.52
C ILE A 614 3.88 -26.77 -4.51
N ALA A 615 5.13 -27.17 -4.70
CA ALA A 615 6.26 -26.27 -4.70
C ALA A 615 6.15 -25.22 -5.84
N PRO A 616 6.64 -24.00 -5.64
CA PRO A 616 7.28 -23.54 -4.42
C PRO A 616 6.30 -22.99 -3.37
N VAL A 617 5.08 -22.60 -3.72
CA VAL A 617 4.31 -21.65 -2.88
C VAL A 617 2.88 -22.06 -2.57
N THR A 618 2.38 -23.16 -3.11
CA THR A 618 0.95 -23.47 -3.06
C THR A 618 0.65 -24.52 -1.99
N LEU A 619 -0.25 -24.19 -1.08
CA LEU A 619 -0.79 -25.07 -0.05
C LEU A 619 -2.28 -25.25 -0.27
N ILE A 620 -2.72 -26.50 -0.31
CA ILE A 620 -4.13 -26.87 -0.44
C ILE A 620 -4.48 -27.75 0.75
N GLY A 621 -5.53 -27.37 1.47
CA GLY A 621 -6.08 -28.16 2.57
C GLY A 621 -7.58 -28.30 2.38
N SER A 622 -8.08 -29.54 2.41
CA SER A 622 -9.52 -29.80 2.51
C SER A 622 -9.78 -30.45 3.86
N PRO A 623 -10.17 -29.68 4.88
CA PRO A 623 -10.57 -30.24 6.17
C PRO A 623 -11.85 -31.06 6.01
N PHE A 624 -11.78 -32.34 6.40
CA PHE A 624 -12.91 -33.29 6.49
C PHE A 624 -13.48 -33.75 5.14
N ARG A 625 -13.29 -35.05 4.82
CA ARG A 625 -14.11 -35.73 3.80
C ARG A 625 -15.30 -36.34 4.52
N ALA A 626 -16.46 -35.72 4.40
CA ALA A 626 -17.68 -36.32 4.92
C ALA A 626 -17.98 -37.62 4.16
N LYS A 627 -17.99 -38.77 4.83
CA LYS A 627 -18.64 -39.96 4.26
C LYS A 627 -20.09 -39.57 3.93
N PRO A 628 -20.64 -39.91 2.75
CA PRO A 628 -22.06 -39.70 2.49
C PRO A 628 -22.86 -40.28 3.66
N ALA A 629 -23.83 -39.52 4.16
CA ALA A 629 -24.72 -40.00 5.19
C ALA A 629 -25.61 -41.07 4.54
N VAL A 630 -25.31 -42.35 4.79
CA VAL A 630 -26.26 -43.43 4.52
C VAL A 630 -27.34 -43.30 5.59
N ASP A 631 -28.48 -42.73 5.20
CA ASP A 631 -29.69 -42.70 6.02
C ASP A 631 -30.13 -44.17 6.21
N GLN A 632 -29.89 -44.75 7.40
CA GLN A 632 -30.27 -46.15 7.67
C GLN A 632 -31.78 -46.33 7.90
N ASP A 633 -32.57 -45.26 7.87
CA ASP A 633 -34.02 -45.31 8.02
C ASP A 633 -34.74 -44.67 6.82
N ASN A 634 -34.94 -45.43 5.74
CA ASN A 634 -36.26 -45.65 5.12
C ASN A 634 -36.18 -46.19 3.69
N ASN A 635 -37.03 -47.17 3.47
CA ASN A 635 -37.19 -47.99 2.28
C ASN A 635 -37.90 -47.24 1.13
N ASN A 636 -37.25 -46.25 0.51
CA ASN A 636 -37.77 -45.60 -0.71
C ASN A 636 -36.66 -45.19 -1.69
N ASN A 637 -36.57 -45.92 -2.79
CA ASN A 637 -35.72 -45.65 -3.95
C ASN A 637 -36.19 -44.37 -4.68
N ASN A 638 -35.62 -43.22 -4.30
CA ASN A 638 -35.28 -42.08 -5.16
C ASN A 638 -34.94 -40.89 -4.24
N LYS A 639 -33.68 -40.80 -3.79
CA LYS A 639 -33.15 -39.58 -3.18
C LYS A 639 -31.76 -39.30 -3.73
N ILE A 640 -31.64 -38.12 -4.32
CA ILE A 640 -30.39 -37.48 -4.70
C ILE A 640 -29.51 -37.41 -3.45
N GLU A 641 -28.36 -38.07 -3.47
CA GLU A 641 -27.32 -37.90 -2.46
C GLU A 641 -26.95 -36.41 -2.41
N LYS A 642 -27.32 -35.72 -1.33
CA LYS A 642 -26.80 -34.37 -1.08
C LYS A 642 -25.35 -34.52 -0.62
N GLN A 643 -24.41 -34.33 -1.56
CA GLN A 643 -23.00 -34.09 -1.22
C GLN A 643 -22.94 -32.94 -0.19
N GLN A 644 -22.36 -33.21 0.97
CA GLN A 644 -22.10 -32.16 1.96
C GLN A 644 -21.02 -31.20 1.43
N PRO A 645 -21.05 -29.93 1.86
CA PRO A 645 -20.17 -28.91 1.33
C PRO A 645 -18.71 -29.20 1.69
N GLU A 646 -17.89 -29.53 0.69
CA GLU A 646 -16.44 -29.55 0.82
C GLU A 646 -15.95 -28.10 0.95
N VAL A 647 -15.25 -27.79 2.05
CA VAL A 647 -14.54 -26.53 2.23
C VAL A 647 -13.11 -26.78 1.81
N THR A 648 -12.63 -26.04 0.81
CA THR A 648 -11.22 -26.12 0.38
C THR A 648 -10.53 -24.79 0.66
N ALA A 649 -9.46 -24.85 1.44
CA ALA A 649 -8.58 -23.72 1.69
C ALA A 649 -7.37 -23.81 0.77
N VAL A 650 -7.13 -22.75 -0.01
CA VAL A 650 -5.96 -22.62 -0.87
C VAL A 650 -5.17 -21.39 -0.43
N PHE A 651 -3.90 -21.59 -0.08
CA PHE A 651 -2.98 -20.53 0.29
C PHE A 651 -1.78 -20.53 -0.64
N PHE A 652 -1.44 -19.35 -1.17
CA PHE A 652 -0.20 -19.10 -1.87
C PHE A 652 0.72 -18.31 -0.94
N CYS A 653 1.73 -18.97 -0.38
CA CYS A 653 2.75 -18.39 0.48
C CYS A 653 3.90 -17.88 -0.39
N ILE A 654 3.97 -16.59 -0.64
CA ILE A 654 4.87 -15.99 -1.61
C ILE A 654 6.06 -15.35 -0.87
N PRO A 655 7.30 -15.79 -1.09
CA PRO A 655 8.47 -15.07 -0.59
C PRO A 655 8.55 -13.69 -1.27
N VAL A 656 8.70 -12.63 -0.46
CA VAL A 656 8.80 -11.24 -0.94
C VAL A 656 10.23 -10.75 -0.83
N ALA A 657 10.83 -10.89 0.36
CA ALA A 657 12.22 -10.57 0.69
C ALA A 657 12.59 -11.32 1.99
N PRO A 658 13.87 -11.40 2.40
CA PRO A 658 14.23 -11.94 3.71
C PRO A 658 13.42 -11.30 4.83
N GLY A 659 12.79 -12.11 5.69
CA GLY A 659 11.91 -11.64 6.77
C GLY A 659 10.56 -11.07 6.32
N ARG A 660 10.15 -11.27 5.06
CA ARG A 660 8.87 -10.79 4.52
C ARG A 660 8.26 -11.79 3.53
N CYS A 661 6.98 -12.07 3.71
CA CYS A 661 6.21 -12.88 2.78
C CYS A 661 4.85 -12.24 2.49
N ARG A 662 4.16 -12.77 1.49
CA ARG A 662 2.80 -12.43 1.13
C ARG A 662 1.97 -13.71 1.12
N VAL A 663 0.80 -13.68 1.73
CA VAL A 663 -0.20 -14.74 1.55
C VAL A 663 -1.27 -14.26 0.58
N ILE A 664 -1.58 -15.05 -0.43
CA ILE A 664 -2.85 -14.96 -1.17
C ILE A 664 -3.69 -16.15 -0.76
N TRP A 665 -4.90 -15.94 -0.26
CA TRP A 665 -5.85 -17.03 0.00
C TRP A 665 -6.93 -17.04 -1.08
N ALA A 666 -7.44 -18.22 -1.39
CA ALA A 666 -8.58 -18.44 -2.28
C ALA A 666 -9.41 -19.60 -1.72
N ASN A 667 -10.22 -19.30 -0.71
CA ASN A 667 -10.97 -20.32 0.02
C ASN A 667 -12.33 -20.53 -0.65
N GLY A 668 -12.60 -21.77 -1.04
CA GLY A 668 -13.87 -22.20 -1.60
C GLY A 668 -14.85 -22.58 -0.50
N TYR A 669 -16.06 -22.05 -0.59
CA TYR A 669 -17.17 -22.40 0.27
C TYR A 669 -18.36 -22.89 -0.55
N ASN A 670 -18.75 -24.13 -0.35
CA ASN A 670 -20.02 -24.66 -0.82
C ASN A 670 -21.11 -24.25 0.19
N LEU A 671 -21.97 -23.28 -0.15
CA LEU A 671 -22.90 -22.66 0.80
C LEU A 671 -24.36 -22.83 0.36
N ASP A 672 -25.15 -23.51 1.19
CA ASP A 672 -26.60 -23.71 1.05
C ASP A 672 -27.44 -22.53 1.61
N GLY A 673 -26.80 -21.50 2.19
CA GLY A 673 -27.44 -20.41 2.92
C GLY A 673 -27.70 -19.13 2.09
N TRP A 674 -28.83 -18.46 2.32
CA TRP A 674 -29.15 -17.18 1.66
C TRP A 674 -28.31 -15.99 2.19
N PHE A 675 -27.92 -16.01 3.47
CA PHE A 675 -27.10 -14.96 4.10
C PHE A 675 -25.70 -14.88 3.48
N ASP A 676 -25.14 -16.00 3.08
CA ASP A 676 -23.78 -16.03 2.51
C ASP A 676 -23.73 -15.39 1.12
N LYS A 677 -24.82 -15.51 0.35
CA LYS A 677 -24.97 -14.88 -0.97
C LYS A 677 -25.08 -13.35 -0.91
N ILE A 678 -25.45 -12.80 0.25
CA ILE A 678 -25.56 -11.33 0.45
C ILE A 678 -24.42 -10.75 1.27
N THR A 679 -23.55 -11.60 1.84
CA THR A 679 -22.43 -11.14 2.67
C THR A 679 -21.31 -10.60 1.77
N PRO A 680 -20.90 -9.33 1.93
CA PRO A 680 -19.92 -8.73 1.05
C PRO A 680 -18.52 -9.30 1.32
N ARG A 681 -17.69 -9.39 0.27
CA ARG A 681 -16.33 -9.96 0.34
C ARG A 681 -15.45 -9.36 1.44
N TRP A 682 -15.50 -8.05 1.66
CA TRP A 682 -14.70 -7.39 2.71
C TRP A 682 -15.03 -7.88 4.13
N TRP A 683 -16.25 -8.36 4.37
CA TRP A 683 -16.63 -8.90 5.67
C TRP A 683 -15.92 -10.22 5.95
N TRP A 684 -15.87 -11.10 4.95
CA TRP A 684 -15.09 -12.33 5.00
C TRP A 684 -13.61 -12.06 5.21
N HIS A 685 -13.08 -11.01 4.55
CA HIS A 685 -11.70 -10.60 4.74
C HIS A 685 -11.39 -10.17 6.16
N ILE A 686 -12.27 -9.43 6.84
CA ILE A 686 -12.06 -9.06 8.25
C ILE A 686 -11.85 -10.31 9.10
N LYS A 687 -12.65 -11.36 8.88
CA LYS A 687 -12.55 -12.62 9.62
C LYS A 687 -11.25 -13.35 9.32
N THR A 688 -10.87 -13.48 8.05
CA THR A 688 -9.59 -14.09 7.69
C THR A 688 -8.39 -13.30 8.24
N ASN A 689 -8.47 -11.97 8.22
CA ASN A 689 -7.40 -11.14 8.79
C ASN A 689 -7.29 -11.32 10.31
N GLN A 690 -8.40 -11.45 11.04
CA GLN A 690 -8.38 -11.73 12.49
C GLN A 690 -7.64 -13.03 12.82
N VAL A 691 -7.77 -14.06 11.97
CA VAL A 691 -7.02 -15.33 12.09
C VAL A 691 -5.53 -15.08 11.87
N LEU A 692 -5.16 -14.38 10.81
CA LEU A 692 -3.76 -14.03 10.53
C LEU A 692 -3.14 -13.14 11.63
N ASP A 693 -3.94 -12.28 12.27
CA ASP A 693 -3.47 -11.47 13.39
C ASP A 693 -3.14 -12.32 14.62
N SER A 694 -3.85 -13.41 14.89
CA SER A 694 -3.49 -14.29 16.02
C SER A 694 -2.06 -14.82 15.91
N ASP A 695 -1.59 -15.04 14.69
CA ASP A 695 -0.28 -15.64 14.42
C ASP A 695 0.82 -14.58 14.28
N SER A 696 0.46 -13.39 13.79
CA SER A 696 1.43 -12.42 13.25
C SER A 696 2.56 -12.04 14.21
N SER A 697 2.26 -11.76 15.49
CA SER A 697 3.30 -11.40 16.46
C SER A 697 4.14 -12.59 16.93
N VAL A 698 3.54 -13.79 16.99
CA VAL A 698 4.22 -15.02 17.39
C VAL A 698 5.25 -15.39 16.34
N LEU A 699 4.82 -15.48 15.07
CA LEU A 699 5.69 -15.85 13.95
C LEU A 699 6.80 -14.84 13.73
N HIS A 700 6.53 -13.54 13.92
CA HIS A 700 7.56 -12.50 13.85
C HIS A 700 8.67 -12.71 14.89
N ILE A 701 8.32 -13.07 16.13
CA ILE A 701 9.31 -13.30 17.19
C ILE A 701 10.02 -14.64 16.98
N GLU A 702 9.28 -15.67 16.59
CA GLU A 702 9.80 -17.02 16.34
C GLU A 702 10.88 -17.02 15.26
N GLU A 703 10.67 -16.31 14.15
CA GLU A 703 11.67 -16.14 13.10
C GLU A 703 13.02 -15.63 13.64
N ARG A 704 12.99 -14.67 14.58
CA ARG A 704 14.21 -14.12 15.19
C ARG A 704 14.90 -15.13 16.11
N ASN A 705 14.13 -15.94 16.80
CA ASN A 705 14.67 -17.02 17.61
C ASN A 705 15.35 -18.08 16.72
N TYR A 706 14.74 -18.43 15.58
CA TYR A 706 15.36 -19.33 14.60
C TYR A 706 16.63 -18.74 14.01
N ALA A 707 16.62 -17.45 13.64
CA ALA A 707 17.82 -16.78 13.15
C ALA A 707 18.97 -16.74 14.17
N ALA A 708 18.68 -16.68 15.47
CA ALA A 708 19.69 -16.68 16.52
C ALA A 708 20.41 -18.04 16.68
N VAL A 709 19.72 -19.15 16.39
CA VAL A 709 20.27 -20.52 16.49
C VAL A 709 20.84 -21.02 15.16
N GLY A 710 20.41 -20.40 14.06
CA GLY A 710 20.73 -20.77 12.68
C GLY A 710 19.78 -21.83 12.14
N LEU A 711 19.33 -21.67 10.89
CA LEU A 711 18.31 -22.52 10.25
C LEU A 711 18.72 -24.00 10.17
N ASP A 712 20.00 -24.31 10.01
CA ASP A 712 20.48 -25.70 10.01
C ASP A 712 20.41 -26.38 11.39
N ASN A 713 20.25 -25.59 12.45
CA ASN A 713 20.14 -26.05 13.82
C ASN A 713 18.72 -25.87 14.36
N TRP A 714 17.70 -25.79 13.50
CA TRP A 714 16.31 -25.52 13.92
C TRP A 714 15.82 -26.48 15.02
N HIS A 715 16.23 -27.74 15.01
CA HIS A 715 15.95 -28.73 16.07
C HIS A 715 16.49 -28.36 17.47
N LYS A 716 17.46 -27.43 17.56
CA LYS A 716 17.93 -26.88 18.84
C LYS A 716 17.04 -25.73 19.33
N ALA A 717 16.30 -25.10 18.42
CA ALA A 717 15.36 -24.02 18.72
C ALA A 717 13.95 -24.55 19.04
N CYS A 718 13.52 -25.64 18.39
CA CYS A 718 12.20 -26.24 18.61
C CYS A 718 12.25 -27.77 18.71
N TYR A 719 11.34 -28.31 19.53
CA TYR A 719 11.15 -29.74 19.75
C TYR A 719 9.80 -30.15 19.18
N VAL A 720 9.80 -31.02 18.15
CA VAL A 720 8.63 -31.47 17.39
C VAL A 720 8.41 -32.99 17.55
N PRO A 721 7.91 -33.45 18.71
CA PRO A 721 7.91 -34.88 19.05
C PRO A 721 6.68 -35.65 18.56
N THR A 722 5.67 -34.97 18.01
CA THR A 722 4.34 -35.55 17.83
C THR A 722 4.05 -35.86 16.37
N SER A 723 3.05 -36.72 16.12
CA SER A 723 2.60 -37.02 14.76
C SER A 723 1.89 -35.84 14.07
N SER A 724 1.42 -34.84 14.82
CA SER A 724 0.90 -33.59 14.24
C SER A 724 1.99 -32.74 13.59
N ASP A 725 3.26 -32.94 13.97
CA ASP A 725 4.39 -32.19 13.43
C ASP A 725 4.91 -32.76 12.11
N ASN A 726 4.33 -33.87 11.63
CA ASN A 726 4.84 -34.60 10.46
C ASN A 726 4.90 -33.73 9.19
N LEU A 727 3.94 -32.83 8.97
CA LEU A 727 3.97 -31.92 7.81
C LEU A 727 5.12 -30.92 7.90
N ILE A 728 5.35 -30.33 9.08
CA ILE A 728 6.46 -29.40 9.35
C ILE A 728 7.80 -30.10 9.12
N ILE A 729 8.00 -31.28 9.71
CA ILE A 729 9.21 -32.08 9.55
C ILE A 729 9.44 -32.43 8.06
N THR A 730 8.37 -32.76 7.33
CA THR A 730 8.44 -33.09 5.91
C THR A 730 8.83 -31.88 5.07
N PHE A 731 8.24 -30.71 5.34
CA PHE A 731 8.62 -29.46 4.69
C PHE A 731 10.07 -29.08 4.98
N ARG A 732 10.54 -29.15 6.23
CA ARG A 732 11.94 -28.87 6.57
C ARG A 732 12.90 -29.83 5.87
N LYS A 733 12.57 -31.12 5.78
CA LYS A 733 13.35 -32.10 5.00
C LYS A 733 13.37 -31.77 3.51
N TRP A 734 12.22 -31.41 2.95
CA TRP A 734 12.10 -30.98 1.55
C TRP A 734 12.96 -29.72 1.29
N PHE A 735 12.82 -28.70 2.14
CA PHE A 735 13.50 -27.42 2.01
C PHE A 735 15.00 -27.55 2.18
N LYS A 736 15.48 -28.38 3.12
CA LYS A 736 16.92 -28.71 3.22
C LYS A 736 17.42 -29.45 2.00
N LYS A 737 16.72 -30.52 1.58
CA LYS A 737 17.19 -31.39 0.49
C LYS A 737 17.29 -30.64 -0.84
N TYR A 738 16.23 -29.93 -1.23
CA TYR A 738 16.16 -29.35 -2.57
C TYR A 738 16.61 -27.89 -2.64
N SER A 739 16.66 -27.18 -1.50
CA SER A 739 16.96 -25.73 -1.45
C SER A 739 18.00 -25.33 -0.40
N ASP A 740 18.63 -26.28 0.29
CA ASP A 740 19.62 -26.01 1.36
C ASP A 740 19.14 -25.01 2.42
N ASN A 741 17.86 -25.09 2.80
CA ASN A 741 17.18 -24.17 3.73
C ASN A 741 17.18 -22.69 3.29
N GLN A 742 17.33 -22.42 1.99
CA GLN A 742 17.37 -21.05 1.47
C GLN A 742 16.43 -20.88 0.28
N VAL A 743 15.79 -19.72 0.21
CA VAL A 743 15.12 -19.28 -1.03
C VAL A 743 16.19 -18.88 -2.04
N GLY A 744 16.12 -19.43 -3.25
CA GLY A 744 17.00 -19.05 -4.36
C GLY A 744 16.62 -17.68 -4.93
N TRP A 745 17.05 -16.60 -4.28
CA TRP A 745 16.79 -15.23 -4.72
C TRP A 745 17.46 -14.91 -6.07
N LEU A 746 16.79 -14.12 -6.93
CA LEU A 746 17.38 -13.68 -8.21
C LEU A 746 18.59 -12.75 -8.02
N THR A 747 18.47 -11.83 -7.07
CA THR A 747 19.55 -10.92 -6.67
C THR A 747 20.28 -11.54 -5.49
N PRO A 748 21.62 -11.44 -5.38
CA PRO A 748 22.37 -11.89 -4.20
C PRO A 748 21.91 -11.09 -2.98
N MET A 749 20.87 -11.57 -2.31
CA MET A 749 20.40 -11.03 -1.05
C MET A 749 21.12 -11.76 0.06
N VAL A 750 21.79 -11.02 0.93
CA VAL A 750 22.20 -11.58 2.21
C VAL A 750 20.91 -11.96 2.93
N ASN A 751 20.76 -13.22 3.33
CA ASN A 751 19.65 -13.73 4.15
C ASN A 751 19.72 -13.17 5.58
N GLN A 752 19.87 -11.85 5.70
CA GLN A 752 19.87 -11.11 6.96
C GLN A 752 18.49 -10.51 7.16
N LEU A 753 17.90 -10.84 8.31
CA LEU A 753 16.61 -10.29 8.68
C LEU A 753 16.69 -8.76 8.85
N PRO A 754 15.65 -8.02 8.44
CA PRO A 754 15.56 -6.60 8.74
C PRO A 754 15.46 -6.37 10.26
N PRO A 755 15.72 -5.13 10.74
CA PRO A 755 15.48 -4.75 12.12
C PRO A 755 14.07 -5.14 12.59
N ALA A 756 13.94 -5.47 13.89
CA ALA A 756 12.67 -5.86 14.46
C ALA A 756 11.59 -4.79 14.26
N SER A 757 10.45 -5.21 13.70
CA SER A 757 9.30 -4.32 13.55
C SER A 757 8.62 -4.15 14.89
N THR A 758 8.03 -2.99 15.09
CA THR A 758 7.22 -2.71 16.26
C THR A 758 5.93 -3.53 16.20
N ARG A 759 5.33 -3.79 17.36
CA ARG A 759 4.04 -4.47 17.47
C ARG A 759 2.94 -3.79 16.63
N VAL A 760 2.99 -2.47 16.51
CA VAL A 760 2.03 -1.71 15.69
C VAL A 760 2.22 -1.97 14.20
N GLU A 761 3.47 -2.07 13.73
CA GLU A 761 3.77 -2.37 12.33
C GLU A 761 3.35 -3.80 11.94
N VAL A 762 3.50 -4.76 12.85
CA VAL A 762 3.12 -6.17 12.62
C VAL A 762 1.61 -6.34 12.43
N TYR A 763 0.79 -5.62 13.21
CA TYR A 763 -0.68 -5.69 13.13
C TYR A 763 -1.31 -4.63 12.23
N GLU A 764 -0.51 -3.84 11.55
CA GLU A 764 -0.98 -2.84 10.61
C GLU A 764 -1.71 -3.57 9.46
N ARG A 765 -3.00 -3.27 9.25
CA ARG A 765 -3.83 -3.87 8.20
C ARG A 765 -4.02 -2.99 6.98
N TYR A 766 -3.89 -1.67 7.11
CA TYR A 766 -4.20 -0.79 5.99
C TYR A 766 -3.19 -0.96 4.85
N TRP A 767 -1.90 -1.00 5.16
CA TRP A 767 -0.79 -1.24 4.23
C TRP A 767 -0.66 -2.72 3.85
N SER A 768 -0.78 -3.61 4.83
CA SER A 768 -0.62 -5.05 4.56
C SER A 768 -1.75 -5.66 3.75
N HIS A 769 -2.98 -5.11 3.82
CA HIS A 769 -4.16 -5.68 3.16
C HIS A 769 -5.07 -4.63 2.49
N VAL A 770 -5.60 -3.66 3.24
CA VAL A 770 -6.76 -2.85 2.79
C VAL A 770 -6.46 -2.04 1.53
N MET A 771 -5.29 -1.41 1.44
CA MET A 771 -4.89 -0.65 0.26
C MET A 771 -4.72 -1.53 -0.99
N GLN A 772 -4.41 -2.81 -0.78
CA GLN A 772 -4.15 -3.77 -1.84
C GLN A 772 -5.43 -4.51 -2.27
N CYS A 773 -6.53 -4.35 -1.54
CA CYS A 773 -7.81 -5.00 -1.79
C CYS A 773 -8.88 -3.99 -2.22
N THR A 774 -9.47 -4.20 -3.40
CA THR A 774 -10.49 -3.29 -3.94
C THR A 774 -11.75 -3.29 -3.08
N SER A 775 -12.17 -4.47 -2.61
CA SER A 775 -13.35 -4.63 -1.75
C SER A 775 -13.18 -3.94 -0.39
N CYS A 776 -12.07 -4.17 0.30
CA CYS A 776 -11.83 -3.57 1.63
C CYS A 776 -11.61 -2.06 1.54
N SER A 777 -10.86 -1.57 0.55
CA SER A 777 -10.67 -0.11 0.37
C SER A 777 -11.98 0.60 0.00
N ALA A 778 -12.84 -0.01 -0.83
CA ALA A 778 -14.15 0.54 -1.15
C ALA A 778 -15.07 0.55 0.07
N ALA A 779 -15.09 -0.52 0.86
CA ALA A 779 -15.84 -0.60 2.11
C ALA A 779 -15.41 0.47 3.11
N LEU A 780 -14.10 0.65 3.29
CA LEU A 780 -13.53 1.71 4.13
C LEU A 780 -14.01 3.10 3.70
N LYS A 781 -13.94 3.40 2.39
CA LYS A 781 -14.42 4.68 1.83
C LYS A 781 -15.92 4.88 2.08
N GLY A 782 -16.73 3.85 1.83
CA GLY A 782 -18.18 3.89 2.05
C GLY A 782 -18.55 4.11 3.52
N MET A 783 -17.89 3.39 4.44
CA MET A 783 -18.13 3.54 5.87
C MET A 783 -17.67 4.89 6.42
N ARG A 784 -16.56 5.44 5.94
CA ARG A 784 -16.15 6.81 6.28
C ARG A 784 -17.16 7.84 5.78
N ALA A 785 -17.69 7.67 4.57
CA ALA A 785 -18.75 8.53 4.05
C ALA A 785 -20.02 8.44 4.93
N LEU A 786 -20.42 7.24 5.34
CA LEU A 786 -21.54 7.02 6.26
C LEU A 786 -21.29 7.65 7.64
N GLU A 787 -20.08 7.53 8.18
CA GLU A 787 -19.67 8.15 9.45
C GLU A 787 -19.91 9.66 9.41
N VAL A 788 -19.51 10.31 8.32
CA VAL A 788 -19.71 11.76 8.10
C VAL A 788 -21.19 12.08 7.90
N ALA A 789 -21.92 11.28 7.10
CA ALA A 789 -23.34 11.48 6.86
C ALA A 789 -24.17 11.43 8.16
N LEU A 790 -23.87 10.49 9.07
CA LEU A 790 -24.50 10.40 10.38
C LEU A 790 -24.26 11.65 11.24
N GLN A 791 -23.03 12.21 11.19
CA GLN A 791 -22.71 13.45 11.90
C GLN A 791 -23.47 14.65 11.33
N VAL A 792 -23.53 14.76 10.00
CA VAL A 792 -24.29 15.82 9.31
C VAL A 792 -25.78 15.70 9.63
N ALA A 793 -26.34 14.48 9.57
CA ALA A 793 -27.73 14.20 9.92
C ALA A 793 -28.04 14.60 11.37
N ALA A 794 -27.17 14.28 12.33
CA ALA A 794 -27.35 14.68 13.72
C ALA A 794 -27.46 16.21 13.87
N VAL A 795 -26.55 16.97 13.24
CA VAL A 795 -26.60 18.45 13.29
C VAL A 795 -27.85 18.99 12.60
N ALA A 796 -28.23 18.43 11.45
CA ALA A 796 -29.43 18.83 10.70
C ALA A 796 -30.72 18.56 11.50
N VAL A 797 -30.81 17.41 12.18
CA VAL A 797 -31.96 17.00 12.98
C VAL A 797 -32.16 17.89 14.20
N VAL A 798 -31.10 18.16 14.97
CA VAL A 798 -31.19 19.12 16.09
C VAL A 798 -31.47 20.52 15.57
N GLY A 799 -30.92 20.84 14.41
CA GLY A 799 -31.26 22.02 13.65
C GLY A 799 -32.77 22.16 13.41
N PHE A 800 -33.40 21.19 12.77
CA PHE A 800 -34.81 21.24 12.42
C PHE A 800 -35.73 21.45 13.66
N LEU A 801 -35.39 20.84 14.80
CA LEU A 801 -36.10 21.07 16.08
C LEU A 801 -36.00 22.50 16.57
N ALA A 802 -34.79 23.06 16.49
CA ALA A 802 -34.53 24.45 16.82
C ALA A 802 -35.30 25.40 15.90
N ALA A 803 -35.59 25.00 14.65
CA ALA A 803 -36.19 25.88 13.65
C ALA A 803 -37.74 26.06 13.75
N GLY A 804 -38.46 25.14 14.39
CA GLY A 804 -39.93 25.10 14.30
C GLY A 804 -40.69 25.93 15.34
N LYS A 805 -41.36 27.01 14.92
CA LYS A 805 -42.67 27.39 15.50
C LYS A 805 -43.73 26.97 14.46
N GLY A 806 -44.49 25.92 14.76
CA GLY A 806 -45.53 25.38 13.86
C GLY A 806 -45.18 24.07 13.13
N THR A 807 -44.03 23.45 13.42
CA THR A 807 -43.74 22.09 12.94
C THR A 807 -44.60 21.05 13.67
N VAL A 808 -44.95 19.95 12.98
CA VAL A 808 -45.76 18.78 13.43
C VAL A 808 -45.33 18.19 14.80
N VAL A 809 -44.14 18.55 15.28
CA VAL A 809 -43.57 18.23 16.59
C VAL A 809 -43.98 19.30 17.62
N THR A 810 -45.20 19.21 18.13
CA THR A 810 -45.79 20.19 19.07
C THR A 810 -45.60 19.80 20.54
N SER A 811 -45.42 18.52 20.85
CA SER A 811 -45.29 18.03 22.22
C SER A 811 -43.83 17.92 22.69
N GLY A 812 -43.60 18.07 24.00
CA GLY A 812 -42.27 17.88 24.61
C GLY A 812 -41.70 16.47 24.35
N VAL A 813 -42.58 15.47 24.23
CA VAL A 813 -42.22 14.08 23.91
C VAL A 813 -41.64 13.96 22.51
N GLN A 814 -42.25 14.60 21.51
CA GLN A 814 -41.74 14.57 20.14
C GLN A 814 -40.38 15.30 20.02
N ARG A 815 -40.16 16.38 20.79
CA ARG A 815 -38.85 17.05 20.84
C ARG A 815 -37.78 16.16 21.46
N ALA A 816 -38.10 15.49 22.57
CA ALA A 816 -37.20 14.53 23.21
C ALA A 816 -36.84 13.37 22.27
N ALA A 817 -37.81 12.84 21.51
CA ALA A 817 -37.59 11.77 20.55
C ALA A 817 -36.61 12.16 19.42
N VAL A 818 -36.73 13.38 18.91
CA VAL A 818 -35.86 13.85 17.83
C VAL A 818 -34.44 14.21 18.34
N VAL A 819 -34.30 14.73 19.56
CA VAL A 819 -32.98 14.88 20.22
C VAL A 819 -32.35 13.51 20.44
N ALA A 820 -33.12 12.52 20.90
CA ALA A 820 -32.66 11.15 21.05
C ALA A 820 -32.18 10.57 19.71
N ALA A 821 -32.90 10.81 18.60
CA ALA A 821 -32.47 10.40 17.26
C ALA A 821 -31.12 11.02 16.85
N ALA A 822 -30.88 12.30 17.14
CA ALA A 822 -29.60 12.94 16.87
C ALA A 822 -28.46 12.39 17.73
N VAL A 823 -28.72 12.13 19.02
CA VAL A 823 -27.75 11.47 19.92
C VAL A 823 -27.43 10.06 19.41
N LEU A 824 -28.43 9.30 18.98
CA LEU A 824 -28.24 7.98 18.37
C LEU A 824 -27.40 8.06 17.09
N CYS A 825 -27.61 9.07 16.24
CA CYS A 825 -26.77 9.27 15.04
C CYS A 825 -25.30 9.56 15.41
N LEU A 826 -25.04 10.40 16.43
CA LEU A 826 -23.68 10.66 16.91
C LEU A 826 -23.04 9.44 17.56
N ALA A 827 -23.80 8.69 18.36
CA ALA A 827 -23.36 7.45 18.98
C ALA A 827 -23.02 6.40 17.91
N ALA A 828 -23.89 6.22 16.91
CA ALA A 828 -23.66 5.34 15.77
C ALA A 828 -22.42 5.74 14.97
N SER A 829 -22.22 7.05 14.73
CA SER A 829 -21.00 7.56 14.09
C SER A 829 -19.75 7.24 14.90
N ARG A 830 -19.77 7.41 16.22
CA ARG A 830 -18.63 7.10 17.10
C ARG A 830 -18.34 5.60 17.17
N TRP A 831 -19.38 4.79 17.27
CA TRP A 831 -19.26 3.34 17.18
C TRP A 831 -18.66 2.93 15.83
N LEU A 832 -19.13 3.49 14.73
CA LEU A 832 -18.63 3.22 13.38
C LEU A 832 -17.16 3.62 13.24
N ALA A 833 -16.74 4.76 13.79
CA ALA A 833 -15.33 5.16 13.78
C ALA A 833 -14.44 4.15 14.53
N GLY A 834 -14.90 3.63 15.68
CA GLY A 834 -14.20 2.59 16.43
C GLY A 834 -14.16 1.25 15.70
N PHE A 835 -15.27 0.87 15.06
CA PHE A 835 -15.32 -0.31 14.19
C PHE A 835 -14.34 -0.20 13.03
N ILE A 836 -14.30 0.95 12.35
CA ILE A 836 -13.39 1.18 11.21
C ILE A 836 -11.93 1.02 11.65
N GLU A 837 -11.53 1.61 12.78
CA GLU A 837 -10.17 1.49 13.30
C GLU A 837 -9.78 0.02 13.51
N LYS A 838 -10.63 -0.72 14.24
CA LYS A 838 -10.42 -2.13 14.56
C LYS A 838 -10.49 -3.05 13.36
N ALA A 839 -11.28 -2.74 12.33
CA ALA A 839 -11.48 -3.62 11.19
C ALA A 839 -10.47 -3.38 10.06
N PHE A 840 -10.06 -2.13 9.82
CA PHE A 840 -9.29 -1.74 8.62
C PHE A 840 -7.88 -1.25 8.90
N TYR A 841 -7.56 -0.83 10.13
CA TYR A 841 -6.26 -0.24 10.44
C TYR A 841 -5.43 -1.11 11.37
N PHE A 842 -5.95 -1.35 12.58
CA PHE A 842 -5.18 -2.00 13.62
C PHE A 842 -6.09 -2.46 14.75
N GLU A 843 -5.82 -3.65 15.25
CA GLU A 843 -6.35 -4.14 16.51
C GLU A 843 -5.19 -4.82 17.24
N ASP A 844 -4.89 -4.39 18.47
CA ASP A 844 -3.86 -5.04 19.27
C ASP A 844 -4.36 -6.42 19.70
N TYR A 845 -3.85 -7.45 19.03
CA TYR A 845 -4.25 -8.83 19.30
C TYR A 845 -3.40 -9.40 20.44
N VAL A 846 -3.98 -9.46 21.64
CA VAL A 846 -3.37 -10.08 22.82
C VAL A 846 -4.06 -11.41 23.08
N LEU A 847 -3.38 -12.53 22.82
CA LEU A 847 -3.94 -13.88 23.02
C LEU A 847 -4.42 -14.08 24.47
N ALA A 848 -3.65 -13.60 25.45
CA ALA A 848 -3.94 -13.78 26.87
C ALA A 848 -5.24 -13.11 27.33
N ASP A 849 -5.75 -12.11 26.59
CA ASP A 849 -6.97 -11.38 26.94
C ASP A 849 -8.24 -12.08 26.42
N LYS A 850 -8.11 -13.16 25.64
CA LYS A 850 -9.21 -13.94 25.05
C LYS A 850 -9.40 -15.29 25.73
#